data_AF-A0A4P8YLX5-F1
#
_entry.id   AF-A0A4P8YLX5-F1
#
_cell.length_a   1.000
_cell.length_b   1.000
_cell.length_c   1.000
_cell.angle_alpha   90.00
_cell.angle_beta   90.00
_cell.angle_gamma   90.00
#
_symmetry.space_group_name_H-M   'P 1'
#
loop_
_entity.id
_entity.type
_entity.pdbx_description
1 polymer ?
#
loop_
_entity_poly.entity_id
_entity_poly.type
_entity_poly.pdbx_seq_one_letter_code
_entity_poly.pdbx_strand_id
1 'polypeptide(L)'
;MEHTERNRAMIAARDAEQALAARDPALPGLELLLDNTQLLAALRTLAPLASARSVQVRYLRYKPCTSCVLSLEITMENAELLRYFARGLTRERFAVSLRHLKRRAMIAAGHPYAPLVLERQAILLLHPTQDRDIRYLDTLWDDTKRHRLLQDWLPELVNNEGVDWQLMRYKPGRRCVAVIQRGETPLALVRCTTAREFGAILQGSATGVALGHITLLGARAVCRMVATRWMPGQSLDSLPEGDDMTALVERVGAELALVHNAPFVPTLRRKLQDDLNALWREWEAIRTLLPGEAERFEHCATQIEAHLGQFSTPPVVLHGDFSADQVVITPAGPRFIDWDRSASGHPLNDIASFLARLEMDVINGLRSRSQADTVGEALLRGYRTQRTSGDGLSWFVARSLLCLATESFRLRWPDWPKRVDVLLTRVEQLCFQEADGSGGSDPWQEVLTRLCSRQTMESALIQGLAPDCAWRLQAARIVRHKPGRRALVEYQLDDATGVTQVLLGKYREKGIDNHAFACQQALWRGGIRVPEPLVKLPQQKIWLQRKVVATPLTRMLLISQVLPGTAGAVGIALARMQQHPGLRQAIGDRRWDLTDELRVLDWGFRQVAEQHPDWRRRLNRLFNRCEALASTLVASREACLHRDFYPDQILVAPDDPQCVTLLDFDLCAIGAGALDAGNYLAHISELALRLSGDIQTLQAHESAFTHAWLACSDGVTLAEVQAFKALSLARHIFLSTRFPSRAYTTAPLLDYCERVMDD
;
A
#
# COMPACT_ATOMS: atom_id res chain seq x y z
N MET A 1 8.09 5.43 22.40
CA MET A 1 7.66 5.85 21.05
C MET A 1 7.39 4.63 20.17
N GLU A 2 8.35 3.71 20.01
CA GLU A 2 8.21 2.43 19.27
C GLU A 2 7.06 1.52 19.78
N HIS A 3 6.88 1.41 21.10
CA HIS A 3 5.82 0.58 21.69
C HIS A 3 4.41 1.13 21.39
N THR A 4 4.27 2.46 21.29
CA THR A 4 3.01 3.15 20.98
C THR A 4 2.67 3.04 19.51
N GLU A 5 3.65 3.13 18.61
CA GLU A 5 3.47 2.91 17.17
C GLU A 5 3.14 1.46 16.84
N ARG A 6 3.77 0.50 17.52
CA ARG A 6 3.50 -0.93 17.36
C ARG A 6 2.07 -1.30 17.80
N ASN A 7 1.60 -0.74 18.91
CA ASN A 7 0.21 -0.92 19.36
C ASN A 7 -0.79 -0.27 18.40
N ARG A 8 -0.50 0.91 17.84
CA ARG A 8 -1.35 1.57 16.83
C ARG A 8 -1.42 0.78 15.52
N ALA A 9 -0.30 0.24 15.05
CA ALA A 9 -0.26 -0.61 13.85
C ALA A 9 -1.05 -1.91 14.04
N MET A 10 -0.98 -2.51 15.24
CA MET A 10 -1.77 -3.71 15.59
C MET A 10 -3.27 -3.46 15.62
N ILE A 11 -3.71 -2.30 16.11
CA ILE A 11 -5.14 -1.93 16.11
C ILE A 11 -5.65 -1.74 14.66
N ALA A 12 -4.92 -0.97 13.83
CA ALA A 12 -5.31 -0.77 12.43
C ALA A 12 -5.32 -2.08 11.61
N ALA A 13 -4.41 -3.01 11.88
CA ALA A 13 -4.42 -4.36 11.31
C ALA A 13 -5.73 -5.09 11.60
N ARG A 14 -6.13 -5.03 12.87
CA ARG A 14 -7.29 -5.74 13.40
C ARG A 14 -8.57 -5.17 12.83
N ASP A 15 -8.68 -3.85 12.73
CA ASP A 15 -9.82 -3.18 12.12
C ASP A 15 -9.97 -3.55 10.63
N ALA A 16 -8.85 -3.63 9.89
CA ALA A 16 -8.85 -4.05 8.49
C ALA A 16 -9.21 -5.53 8.31
N GLU A 17 -8.73 -6.41 9.18
CA GLU A 17 -9.04 -7.85 9.18
C GLU A 17 -10.50 -8.12 9.59
N GLN A 18 -11.04 -7.37 10.56
CA GLN A 18 -12.46 -7.41 10.95
C GLN A 18 -13.36 -6.91 9.82
N ALA A 19 -13.00 -5.77 9.20
CA ALA A 19 -13.71 -5.26 8.03
C ALA A 19 -13.67 -6.26 6.86
N LEU A 20 -12.55 -6.96 6.66
CA LEU A 20 -12.45 -8.03 5.67
C LEU A 20 -13.39 -9.19 6.00
N ALA A 21 -13.43 -9.66 7.24
CA ALA A 21 -14.34 -10.73 7.65
C ALA A 21 -15.81 -10.34 7.46
N ALA A 22 -16.18 -9.10 7.79
CA ALA A 22 -17.52 -8.57 7.56
C ALA A 22 -17.89 -8.50 6.07
N ARG A 23 -16.91 -8.28 5.18
CA ARG A 23 -17.11 -8.22 3.72
C ARG A 23 -17.23 -9.59 3.04
N ASP A 24 -16.75 -10.67 3.65
CA ASP A 24 -16.85 -12.03 3.12
C ASP A 24 -17.67 -12.95 4.05
N PRO A 25 -18.99 -12.71 4.18
CA PRO A 25 -19.86 -13.53 5.02
C PRO A 25 -20.00 -14.97 4.55
N ALA A 26 -19.57 -15.27 3.31
CA ALA A 26 -19.56 -16.64 2.79
C ALA A 26 -18.57 -17.53 3.56
N LEU A 27 -17.56 -16.95 4.22
CA LEU A 27 -16.58 -17.65 5.05
C LEU A 27 -16.81 -17.37 6.55
N PRO A 28 -17.70 -18.12 7.23
CA PRO A 28 -18.08 -17.84 8.63
C PRO A 28 -16.94 -17.97 9.64
N GLY A 29 -15.84 -18.64 9.28
CA GLY A 29 -14.66 -18.78 10.12
C GLY A 29 -13.53 -17.82 9.78
N LEU A 30 -13.73 -16.87 8.86
CA LEU A 30 -12.66 -15.98 8.38
C LEU A 30 -12.08 -15.12 9.51
N GLU A 31 -12.94 -14.49 10.31
CA GLU A 31 -12.52 -13.68 11.46
C GLU A 31 -11.64 -14.49 12.43
N LEU A 32 -12.10 -15.70 12.77
CA LEU A 32 -11.37 -16.60 13.66
C LEU A 32 -10.00 -17.01 13.11
N LEU A 33 -9.89 -17.21 11.78
CA LEU A 33 -8.62 -17.56 11.13
C LEU A 33 -7.65 -16.38 11.03
N LEU A 34 -8.17 -15.15 11.09
CA LEU A 34 -7.34 -13.95 11.08
C LEU A 34 -6.90 -13.56 12.51
N ASP A 35 -7.59 -13.93 13.58
CA ASP A 35 -7.15 -13.57 14.94
C ASP A 35 -6.48 -14.75 15.66
N ASN A 36 -5.15 -14.71 15.83
CA ASN A 36 -4.40 -15.80 16.49
C ASN A 36 -4.86 -16.04 17.95
N THR A 37 -5.32 -15.00 18.64
CA THR A 37 -5.78 -15.10 20.03
C THR A 37 -7.13 -15.82 20.09
N GLN A 38 -8.06 -15.42 19.23
CA GLN A 38 -9.35 -16.10 19.12
C GLN A 38 -9.18 -17.52 18.59
N LEU A 39 -8.29 -17.73 17.61
CA LEU A 39 -7.98 -19.04 17.05
C LEU A 39 -7.49 -19.97 18.16
N LEU A 40 -6.52 -19.54 18.97
CA LEU A 40 -6.02 -20.33 20.10
C LEU A 40 -7.15 -20.69 21.09
N ALA A 41 -8.00 -19.73 21.44
CA ALA A 41 -9.13 -19.96 22.33
C ALA A 41 -10.11 -21.00 21.75
N ALA A 42 -10.43 -20.92 20.46
CA ALA A 42 -11.27 -21.89 19.79
C ALA A 42 -10.62 -23.27 19.71
N LEU A 43 -9.31 -23.35 19.45
CA LEU A 43 -8.59 -24.62 19.40
C LEU A 43 -8.61 -25.34 20.75
N ARG A 44 -8.50 -24.61 21.86
CA ARG A 44 -8.58 -25.20 23.22
C ARG A 44 -9.92 -25.84 23.55
N THR A 45 -10.97 -25.55 22.79
CA THR A 45 -12.28 -26.23 22.95
C THR A 45 -12.28 -27.66 22.38
N LEU A 46 -11.28 -28.00 21.56
CA LEU A 46 -11.12 -29.34 21.00
C LEU A 46 -10.30 -30.18 21.98
N ALA A 47 -10.84 -31.33 22.41
CA ALA A 47 -10.19 -32.17 23.43
C ALA A 47 -8.71 -32.50 23.15
N PRO A 48 -8.27 -32.81 21.91
CA PRO A 48 -6.84 -33.06 21.62
C PRO A 48 -5.93 -31.84 21.73
N LEU A 49 -6.49 -30.62 21.76
CA LEU A 49 -5.77 -29.35 21.77
C LEU A 49 -6.09 -28.51 23.02
N ALA A 50 -6.71 -29.11 24.05
CA ALA A 50 -7.14 -28.41 25.26
C ALA A 50 -5.97 -27.72 26.00
N SER A 51 -4.79 -28.36 26.01
CA SER A 51 -3.55 -27.85 26.60
C SER A 51 -2.65 -27.10 25.59
N ALA A 52 -3.20 -26.61 24.48
CA ALA A 52 -2.46 -25.78 23.53
C ALA A 52 -2.00 -24.48 24.21
N ARG A 53 -0.69 -24.22 24.28
CA ARG A 53 -0.10 -23.01 24.86
C ARG A 53 -0.09 -21.84 23.88
N SER A 54 0.25 -22.10 22.62
CA SER A 54 0.35 -21.08 21.58
C SER A 54 0.03 -21.66 20.20
N VAL A 55 -0.33 -20.77 19.27
CA VAL A 55 -0.52 -21.09 17.84
C VAL A 55 0.27 -20.10 17.00
N GLN A 56 0.98 -20.61 16.01
CA GLN A 56 1.71 -19.81 15.03
C GLN A 56 1.22 -20.14 13.63
N VAL A 57 0.81 -19.12 12.89
CA VAL A 57 0.44 -19.23 11.49
C VAL A 57 1.70 -19.11 10.63
N ARG A 58 2.07 -20.18 9.92
CA ARG A 58 3.27 -20.21 9.05
C ARG A 58 2.96 -19.92 7.59
N TYR A 59 1.70 -20.00 7.20
CA TYR A 59 1.24 -19.74 5.85
C TYR A 59 -0.22 -19.34 5.86
N LEU A 60 -0.60 -18.35 5.05
CA LEU A 60 -1.98 -17.97 4.81
C LEU A 60 -2.25 -17.91 3.31
N ARG A 61 -3.36 -18.52 2.89
CA ARG A 61 -3.93 -18.36 1.56
C ARG A 61 -5.42 -18.08 1.66
N TYR A 62 -5.78 -16.85 1.32
CA TYR A 62 -7.17 -16.42 1.21
C TYR A 62 -7.62 -16.43 -0.25
N LYS A 63 -8.83 -16.93 -0.49
CA LYS A 63 -9.54 -16.85 -1.76
C LYS A 63 -10.95 -16.31 -1.46
N PRO A 64 -11.28 -15.09 -1.90
CA PRO A 64 -12.59 -14.47 -1.66
C PRO A 64 -13.76 -15.40 -1.96
N CYS A 65 -14.75 -15.40 -1.07
CA CYS A 65 -16.00 -16.16 -1.14
C CYS A 65 -15.81 -17.68 -1.27
N THR A 66 -14.58 -18.18 -1.10
CA THR A 66 -14.18 -19.53 -1.53
C THR A 66 -13.57 -20.29 -0.38
N SER A 67 -12.45 -19.82 0.17
CA SER A 67 -11.76 -20.49 1.28
C SER A 67 -10.65 -19.65 1.88
N CYS A 68 -10.38 -19.82 3.17
CA CYS A 68 -9.14 -19.39 3.81
C CYS A 68 -8.37 -20.62 4.34
N VAL A 69 -7.09 -20.75 3.99
CA VAL A 69 -6.26 -21.91 4.35
C VAL A 69 -5.02 -21.45 5.09
N LEU A 70 -4.79 -22.01 6.28
CA LEU A 70 -3.63 -21.72 7.11
C LEU A 70 -2.76 -22.97 7.30
N SER A 71 -1.45 -22.77 7.40
CA SER A 71 -0.54 -23.76 8.02
C SER A 71 -0.28 -23.34 9.47
N LEU A 72 -0.45 -24.25 10.41
CA LEU A 72 -0.42 -24.00 11.85
C LEU A 72 0.66 -24.84 12.53
N GLU A 73 1.42 -24.19 13.40
CA GLU A 73 2.26 -24.82 14.41
C GLU A 73 1.66 -24.53 15.78
N ILE A 74 1.33 -25.57 16.53
CA ILE A 74 0.67 -25.48 17.84
C ILE A 74 1.63 -26.05 18.87
N THR A 75 2.05 -25.23 19.83
CA THR A 75 2.88 -25.69 20.95
C THR A 75 1.97 -26.03 22.12
N MET A 76 2.11 -27.24 22.63
CA MET A 76 1.37 -27.76 23.78
C MET A 76 2.09 -27.41 25.10
N GLU A 77 1.42 -27.54 26.24
CA GLU A 77 2.03 -27.27 27.57
C GLU A 77 3.25 -28.16 27.89
N ASN A 78 3.26 -29.40 27.39
CA ASN A 78 4.41 -30.32 27.46
C ASN A 78 5.55 -29.98 26.47
N ALA A 79 5.49 -28.81 25.82
CA ALA A 79 6.39 -28.35 24.76
C ALA A 79 6.34 -29.18 23.45
N GLU A 80 5.41 -30.12 23.31
CA GLU A 80 5.18 -30.83 22.06
C GLU A 80 4.70 -29.87 20.96
N LEU A 81 5.26 -30.04 19.76
CA LEU A 81 4.92 -29.23 18.59
C LEU A 81 4.03 -30.02 17.63
N LEU A 82 2.74 -29.68 17.61
CA LEU A 82 1.77 -30.26 16.70
C LEU A 82 1.65 -29.42 15.42
N ARG A 83 1.48 -30.09 14.28
CA ARG A 83 1.34 -29.44 12.97
C ARG A 83 -0.01 -29.76 12.36
N TYR A 84 -0.72 -28.72 11.97
CA TYR A 84 -2.02 -28.81 11.30
C TYR A 84 -2.09 -27.83 10.13
N PHE A 85 -3.04 -28.04 9.24
CA PHE A 85 -3.53 -26.98 8.39
C PHE A 85 -5.02 -26.80 8.59
N ALA A 86 -5.44 -25.55 8.75
CA ALA A 86 -6.84 -25.17 8.90
C ALA A 86 -7.41 -24.79 7.54
N ARG A 87 -8.65 -25.21 7.27
CA ARG A 87 -9.43 -24.81 6.10
C ARG A 87 -10.75 -24.20 6.56
N GLY A 88 -10.83 -22.88 6.52
CA GLY A 88 -12.10 -22.15 6.54
C GLY A 88 -12.75 -22.26 5.16
N LEU A 89 -14.00 -22.71 5.15
CA LEU A 89 -14.76 -22.98 3.93
C LEU A 89 -16.13 -22.32 4.03
N THR A 90 -16.80 -22.19 2.88
CA THR A 90 -18.25 -21.92 2.88
C THR A 90 -18.99 -23.08 3.55
N ARG A 91 -20.17 -22.82 4.14
CA ARG A 91 -20.96 -23.86 4.81
C ARG A 91 -21.25 -25.07 3.91
N GLU A 92 -21.57 -24.81 2.65
CA GLU A 92 -21.81 -25.85 1.65
C GLU A 92 -20.55 -26.73 1.43
N ARG A 93 -19.41 -26.10 1.15
CA ARG A 93 -18.15 -26.82 0.92
C ARG A 93 -17.67 -27.57 2.16
N PHE A 94 -17.91 -27.00 3.33
CA PHE A 94 -17.64 -27.63 4.61
C PHE A 94 -18.47 -28.90 4.79
N ALA A 95 -19.79 -28.85 4.55
CA ALA A 95 -20.68 -30.00 4.62
C ALA A 95 -20.26 -31.12 3.64
N VAL A 96 -19.90 -30.78 2.41
CA VAL A 96 -19.36 -31.74 1.43
C VAL A 96 -18.05 -32.37 1.93
N SER A 97 -17.18 -31.55 2.50
CA SER A 97 -15.88 -31.99 3.02
C SER A 97 -16.03 -32.95 4.22
N LEU A 98 -17.01 -32.74 5.10
CA LEU A 98 -17.31 -33.61 6.24
C LEU A 98 -17.91 -34.97 5.84
N ARG A 99 -18.69 -35.03 4.76
CA ARG A 99 -19.29 -36.29 4.26
C ARG A 99 -18.26 -37.25 3.64
N HIS A 100 -16.99 -36.84 3.52
CA HIS A 100 -15.96 -37.68 2.94
C HIS A 100 -15.74 -38.97 3.76
N LEU A 101 -15.92 -40.13 3.12
CA LEU A 101 -15.94 -41.44 3.77
C LEU A 101 -14.69 -41.72 4.62
N LYS A 102 -13.50 -41.41 4.10
CA LYS A 102 -12.23 -41.66 4.80
C LYS A 102 -12.14 -40.87 6.10
N ARG A 103 -12.60 -39.61 6.09
CA ARG A 103 -12.59 -38.75 7.29
C ARG A 103 -13.55 -39.27 8.35
N ARG A 104 -14.77 -39.64 7.95
CA ARG A 104 -15.75 -40.24 8.86
C ARG A 104 -15.23 -41.54 9.48
N ALA A 105 -14.58 -42.38 8.68
CA ALA A 105 -13.96 -43.61 9.18
C ALA A 105 -12.85 -43.32 10.19
N MET A 106 -11.97 -42.34 9.94
CA MET A 106 -10.92 -41.95 10.90
C MET A 106 -11.47 -41.40 12.20
N ILE A 107 -12.52 -40.58 12.15
CA ILE A 107 -13.21 -40.04 13.33
C ILE A 107 -13.85 -41.18 14.13
N ALA A 108 -14.59 -42.06 13.45
CA ALA A 108 -15.24 -43.22 14.09
C ALA A 108 -14.23 -44.19 14.72
N ALA A 109 -13.04 -44.33 14.12
CA ALA A 109 -11.97 -45.17 14.62
C ALA A 109 -11.09 -44.50 15.70
N GLY A 110 -11.35 -43.24 16.06
CA GLY A 110 -10.51 -42.51 17.02
C GLY A 110 -9.04 -42.35 16.59
N HIS A 111 -8.80 -42.28 15.26
CA HIS A 111 -7.44 -42.24 14.73
C HIS A 111 -6.68 -40.99 15.25
N PRO A 112 -5.38 -41.07 15.62
CA PRO A 112 -4.63 -39.93 16.17
C PRO A 112 -4.63 -38.68 15.28
N TYR A 113 -4.58 -38.90 13.97
CA TYR A 113 -4.71 -37.85 12.95
C TYR A 113 -6.14 -37.68 12.43
N ALA A 114 -7.19 -38.04 13.16
CA ALA A 114 -8.56 -37.75 12.71
C ALA A 114 -8.75 -36.23 12.52
N PRO A 115 -9.52 -35.78 11.50
CA PRO A 115 -9.84 -34.37 11.34
C PRO A 115 -10.51 -33.79 12.59
N LEU A 116 -10.08 -32.59 13.01
CA LEU A 116 -10.76 -31.82 14.04
C LEU A 116 -11.64 -30.76 13.38
N VAL A 117 -12.74 -30.41 14.06
CA VAL A 117 -13.83 -29.66 13.43
C VAL A 117 -14.31 -28.55 14.35
N LEU A 118 -14.33 -27.32 13.84
CA LEU A 118 -15.04 -26.19 14.45
C LEU A 118 -16.29 -25.93 13.60
N GLU A 119 -17.38 -26.62 13.93
CA GLU A 119 -18.55 -26.72 13.07
C GLU A 119 -19.27 -25.39 12.88
N ARG A 120 -19.41 -24.59 13.95
CA ARG A 120 -20.06 -23.26 13.89
C ARG A 120 -19.36 -22.32 12.91
N GLN A 121 -18.03 -22.38 12.85
CA GLN A 121 -17.19 -21.55 11.99
C GLN A 121 -16.86 -22.20 10.65
N ALA A 122 -17.37 -23.41 10.37
CA ALA A 122 -17.07 -24.17 9.15
C ALA A 122 -15.55 -24.33 8.88
N ILE A 123 -14.77 -24.59 9.94
CA ILE A 123 -13.32 -24.80 9.86
C ILE A 123 -12.99 -26.28 10.07
N LEU A 124 -12.16 -26.83 9.18
CA LEU A 124 -11.55 -28.15 9.32
C LEU A 124 -10.07 -28.03 9.63
N LEU A 125 -9.62 -28.70 10.68
CA LEU A 125 -8.21 -28.89 10.99
C LEU A 125 -7.78 -30.28 10.56
N LEU A 126 -6.71 -30.33 9.76
CA LEU A 126 -6.20 -31.55 9.15
C LEU A 126 -4.70 -31.67 9.41
N HIS A 127 -4.26 -32.89 9.70
CA HIS A 127 -2.82 -33.19 9.77
C HIS A 127 -2.21 -33.13 8.36
N PRO A 128 -0.96 -32.67 8.15
CA PRO A 128 -0.33 -32.57 6.83
C PRO A 128 -0.39 -33.84 5.98
N THR A 129 -0.34 -35.02 6.60
CA THR A 129 -0.45 -36.33 5.90
C THR A 129 -1.82 -36.58 5.26
N GLN A 130 -2.82 -35.75 5.58
CA GLN A 130 -4.15 -35.77 4.98
C GLN A 130 -4.33 -34.75 3.84
N ASP A 131 -3.27 -34.05 3.45
CA ASP A 131 -3.28 -33.23 2.26
C ASP A 131 -3.53 -34.10 1.03
N ARG A 132 -4.63 -33.82 0.31
CA ARG A 132 -5.06 -34.63 -0.84
C ARG A 132 -4.41 -34.18 -2.14
N ASP A 133 -3.91 -32.95 -2.17
CA ASP A 133 -3.30 -32.36 -3.36
C ASP A 133 -1.80 -32.71 -3.38
N ILE A 134 -1.15 -32.74 -2.21
CA ILE A 134 0.23 -33.22 -2.01
C ILE A 134 0.18 -34.65 -1.47
N ARG A 135 0.09 -35.62 -2.38
CA ARG A 135 -0.05 -37.04 -2.01
C ARG A 135 1.24 -37.59 -1.39
N TYR A 136 1.11 -38.66 -0.62
CA TYR A 136 2.21 -39.43 -0.02
C TYR A 136 3.03 -38.71 1.05
N LEU A 137 2.54 -37.61 1.63
CA LEU A 137 3.25 -36.98 2.76
C LEU A 137 3.34 -37.91 3.99
N ASP A 138 2.46 -38.90 4.11
CA ASP A 138 2.57 -39.91 5.16
C ASP A 138 3.87 -40.71 5.09
N THR A 139 4.53 -40.80 3.93
CA THR A 139 5.83 -41.48 3.82
C THR A 139 6.97 -40.71 4.45
N LEU A 140 6.82 -39.40 4.70
CA LEU A 140 7.82 -38.63 5.45
C LEU A 140 7.59 -38.72 6.96
N TRP A 141 6.33 -38.74 7.40
CA TRP A 141 5.97 -38.77 8.83
C TRP A 141 6.09 -40.16 9.49
N ASP A 142 6.07 -41.23 8.70
CA ASP A 142 6.22 -42.61 9.18
C ASP A 142 7.67 -43.07 8.98
N ASP A 143 8.37 -43.37 10.07
CA ASP A 143 9.81 -43.70 10.05
C ASP A 143 10.12 -44.93 9.18
N THR A 144 9.27 -45.96 9.23
CA THR A 144 9.48 -47.20 8.46
C THR A 144 9.27 -46.93 6.96
N LYS A 145 8.21 -46.19 6.61
CA LYS A 145 7.96 -45.80 5.21
C LYS A 145 9.03 -44.83 4.70
N ARG A 146 9.50 -43.90 5.53
CA ARG A 146 10.54 -42.94 5.18
C ARG A 146 11.84 -43.65 4.91
N HIS A 147 12.26 -44.55 5.80
CA HIS A 147 13.49 -45.32 5.61
C HIS A 147 13.44 -46.15 4.31
N ARG A 148 12.34 -46.89 4.08
CA ARG A 148 12.16 -47.65 2.83
C ARG A 148 12.15 -46.74 1.60
N LEU A 149 11.43 -45.62 1.66
CA LEU A 149 11.39 -44.64 0.56
C LEU A 149 12.78 -44.16 0.20
N LEU A 150 13.57 -43.76 1.20
CA LEU A 150 14.92 -43.22 0.99
C LEU A 150 15.91 -44.31 0.55
N GLN A 151 15.80 -45.52 1.09
CA GLN A 151 16.64 -46.66 0.68
C GLN A 151 16.40 -47.03 -0.79
N ASP A 152 15.13 -47.08 -1.22
CA ASP A 152 14.77 -47.41 -2.61
C ASP A 152 15.12 -46.28 -3.59
N TRP A 153 15.03 -45.02 -3.16
CA TRP A 153 15.11 -43.86 -4.05
C TRP A 153 16.46 -43.16 -4.03
N LEU A 154 17.08 -43.02 -2.86
CA LEU A 154 18.30 -42.25 -2.60
C LEU A 154 19.28 -43.10 -1.75
N PRO A 155 19.66 -44.31 -2.19
CA PRO A 155 20.42 -45.27 -1.38
C PRO A 155 21.74 -44.68 -0.87
N GLU A 156 22.40 -43.84 -1.65
CA GLU A 156 23.66 -43.16 -1.26
C GLU A 156 23.54 -42.32 0.02
N LEU A 157 22.35 -41.80 0.33
CA LEU A 157 22.13 -41.04 1.56
C LEU A 157 21.96 -41.96 2.78
N VAL A 158 21.41 -43.15 2.58
CA VAL A 158 20.91 -44.06 3.62
C VAL A 158 21.91 -45.18 3.97
N ASN A 159 22.96 -45.38 3.17
CA ASN A 159 23.96 -46.43 3.37
C ASN A 159 24.70 -46.37 4.73
N ASN A 160 24.59 -45.29 5.49
CA ASN A 160 25.12 -45.15 6.86
C ASN A 160 23.96 -44.77 7.80
N GLU A 161 23.78 -45.51 8.89
CA GLU A 161 22.75 -45.28 9.92
C GLU A 161 22.71 -43.80 10.40
N GLY A 162 21.53 -43.32 10.82
CA GLY A 162 21.37 -41.97 11.42
C GLY A 162 20.85 -40.86 10.48
N VAL A 163 20.10 -41.20 9.43
CA VAL A 163 19.41 -40.22 8.58
C VAL A 163 18.05 -39.85 9.17
N ASP A 164 17.84 -38.56 9.41
CA ASP A 164 16.57 -37.99 9.83
C ASP A 164 16.08 -36.94 8.82
N TRP A 165 14.94 -36.31 9.10
CA TRP A 165 14.38 -35.26 8.29
C TRP A 165 13.81 -34.12 9.14
N GLN A 166 13.81 -32.94 8.56
CA GLN A 166 13.20 -31.76 9.13
C GLN A 166 12.24 -31.14 8.12
N LEU A 167 11.02 -30.83 8.56
CA LEU A 167 10.09 -30.04 7.76
C LEU A 167 10.60 -28.60 7.68
N MET A 168 10.93 -28.14 6.47
CA MET A 168 11.42 -26.78 6.23
C MET A 168 10.28 -25.83 5.87
N ARG A 169 9.38 -26.24 4.97
CA ARG A 169 8.27 -25.39 4.53
C ARG A 169 7.06 -26.21 4.12
N TYR A 170 5.88 -25.83 4.60
CA TYR A 170 4.63 -26.47 4.21
C TYR A 170 3.61 -25.43 3.76
N LYS A 171 3.20 -25.51 2.48
CA LYS A 171 2.13 -24.70 1.86
C LYS A 171 0.98 -25.65 1.49
N PRO A 172 -0.05 -25.80 2.35
CA PRO A 172 -1.15 -26.73 2.16
C PRO A 172 -1.80 -26.62 0.77
N GLY A 173 -2.00 -27.77 0.14
CA GLY A 173 -2.57 -27.87 -1.19
C GLY A 173 -1.66 -27.39 -2.33
N ARG A 174 -0.36 -27.19 -2.08
CA ARG A 174 0.62 -26.72 -3.07
C ARG A 174 1.93 -27.51 -3.00
N ARG A 175 2.72 -27.28 -1.96
CA ARG A 175 4.05 -27.91 -1.82
C ARG A 175 4.48 -28.08 -0.38
N CYS A 176 5.31 -29.10 -0.16
CA CYS A 176 6.01 -29.39 1.08
C CYS A 176 7.51 -29.53 0.77
N VAL A 177 8.35 -28.88 1.56
CA VAL A 177 9.81 -28.94 1.45
C VAL A 177 10.35 -29.51 2.74
N ALA A 178 11.08 -30.60 2.62
CA ALA A 178 11.75 -31.29 3.72
C ALA A 178 13.26 -31.31 3.48
N VAL A 179 14.03 -31.14 4.55
CA VAL A 179 15.47 -31.36 4.55
C VAL A 179 15.72 -32.76 5.07
N ILE A 180 16.53 -33.53 4.36
CA ILE A 180 17.07 -34.80 4.83
C ILE A 180 18.45 -34.51 5.41
N GLN A 181 18.71 -34.94 6.63
CA GLN A 181 19.90 -34.59 7.39
C GLN A 181 20.47 -35.79 8.14
N ARG A 182 21.75 -35.71 8.51
CA ARG A 182 22.41 -36.67 9.41
C ARG A 182 22.95 -35.90 10.60
N GLY A 183 22.40 -36.17 11.78
CA GLY A 183 22.55 -35.25 12.91
C GLY A 183 22.10 -33.84 12.50
N GLU A 184 22.97 -32.85 12.68
CA GLU A 184 22.72 -31.46 12.25
C GLU A 184 23.18 -31.16 10.82
N THR A 185 23.76 -32.13 10.09
CA THR A 185 24.31 -31.90 8.75
C THR A 185 23.24 -32.12 7.68
N PRO A 186 22.78 -31.07 6.97
CA PRO A 186 21.82 -31.23 5.88
C PRO A 186 22.49 -31.89 4.65
N LEU A 187 21.82 -32.88 4.07
CA LEU A 187 22.32 -33.68 2.96
C LEU A 187 21.55 -33.42 1.66
N ALA A 188 20.22 -33.34 1.76
CA ALA A 188 19.35 -33.18 0.61
C ALA A 188 18.10 -32.36 0.95
N LEU A 189 17.53 -31.75 -0.07
CA LEU A 189 16.25 -31.05 0.00
C LEU A 189 15.25 -31.79 -0.88
N VAL A 190 14.15 -32.25 -0.28
CA VAL A 190 13.08 -33.00 -0.91
C VAL A 190 11.87 -32.09 -1.07
N ARG A 191 11.49 -31.82 -2.33
CA ARG A 191 10.28 -31.09 -2.70
C ARG A 191 9.17 -32.08 -3.02
N CYS A 192 8.08 -32.05 -2.25
CA CYS A 192 6.86 -32.82 -2.49
C CYS A 192 5.78 -31.89 -3.03
N THR A 193 5.15 -32.23 -4.14
CA THR A 193 4.29 -31.29 -4.86
C THR A 193 3.01 -31.93 -5.43
N THR A 194 2.14 -31.10 -5.99
CA THR A 194 0.93 -31.54 -6.70
C THR A 194 1.27 -32.11 -8.09
N ALA A 195 0.31 -32.81 -8.72
CA ALA A 195 0.45 -33.25 -10.12
C ALA A 195 0.71 -32.08 -11.07
N ARG A 196 0.10 -30.92 -10.79
CA ARG A 196 0.16 -29.74 -11.64
C ARG A 196 1.55 -29.10 -11.65
N GLU A 197 2.24 -29.12 -10.50
CA GLU A 197 3.52 -28.44 -10.30
C GLU A 197 4.73 -29.37 -10.55
N PHE A 198 4.56 -30.71 -10.45
CA PHE A 198 5.66 -31.67 -10.58
C PHE A 198 6.48 -31.54 -11.87
N GLY A 199 5.82 -31.41 -13.03
CA GLY A 199 6.51 -31.30 -14.32
C GLY A 199 7.39 -30.05 -14.42
N ALA A 200 6.88 -28.90 -13.95
CA ALA A 200 7.62 -27.65 -13.94
C ALA A 200 8.83 -27.71 -12.99
N ILE A 201 8.64 -28.26 -11.79
CA ILE A 201 9.73 -28.43 -10.81
C ILE A 201 10.83 -29.35 -11.35
N LEU A 202 10.47 -30.45 -12.01
CA LEU A 202 11.43 -31.37 -12.59
C LEU A 202 12.21 -30.72 -13.75
N GLN A 203 11.52 -30.03 -14.66
CA GLN A 203 12.16 -29.32 -15.77
C GLN A 203 13.07 -28.20 -15.25
N GLY A 204 12.62 -27.44 -14.27
CA GLY A 204 13.43 -26.40 -13.64
C GLY A 204 14.66 -26.96 -12.94
N SER A 205 14.51 -28.09 -12.24
CA SER A 205 15.65 -28.79 -11.65
C SER A 205 16.66 -29.24 -12.71
N ALA A 206 16.19 -29.75 -13.85
CA ALA A 206 17.05 -30.11 -14.98
C ALA A 206 17.80 -28.90 -15.56
N THR A 207 17.15 -27.73 -15.65
CA THR A 207 17.79 -26.48 -16.07
C THR A 207 18.89 -26.05 -15.09
N GLY A 208 18.61 -26.06 -13.78
CA GLY A 208 19.61 -25.74 -12.77
C GLY A 208 20.81 -26.71 -12.76
N VAL A 209 20.57 -28.00 -13.05
CA VAL A 209 21.64 -29.01 -13.22
C VAL A 209 22.46 -28.73 -14.47
N ALA A 210 21.82 -28.48 -15.61
CA ALA A 210 22.50 -28.20 -16.88
C ALA A 210 23.40 -26.96 -16.82
N LEU A 211 23.03 -25.98 -15.98
CA LEU A 211 23.80 -24.78 -15.70
C LEU A 211 24.81 -24.93 -14.55
N GLY A 212 24.87 -26.09 -13.89
CA GLY A 212 25.81 -26.35 -12.80
C GLY A 212 25.49 -25.65 -11.47
N HIS A 213 24.27 -25.15 -11.29
CA HIS A 213 23.87 -24.47 -10.06
C HIS A 213 23.35 -25.39 -8.96
N ILE A 214 22.79 -26.55 -9.32
CA ILE A 214 22.29 -27.55 -8.36
C ILE A 214 22.65 -28.96 -8.81
N THR A 215 22.57 -29.93 -7.89
CA THR A 215 22.70 -31.36 -8.21
C THR A 215 21.37 -32.05 -7.94
N LEU A 216 20.78 -32.67 -8.96
CA LEU A 216 19.61 -33.53 -8.82
C LEU A 216 20.07 -34.91 -8.31
N LEU A 217 19.55 -35.33 -7.16
CA LEU A 217 19.81 -36.66 -6.60
C LEU A 217 18.81 -37.69 -7.13
N GLY A 218 17.58 -37.26 -7.42
CA GLY A 218 16.58 -38.13 -8.01
C GLY A 218 15.21 -37.47 -8.12
N ALA A 219 14.34 -38.07 -8.94
CA ALA A 219 12.93 -37.69 -9.06
C ALA A 219 12.06 -38.95 -9.02
N ARG A 220 10.98 -38.93 -8.24
CA ARG A 220 10.06 -40.06 -8.08
C ARG A 220 8.66 -39.63 -8.49
N ALA A 221 8.31 -39.87 -9.75
CA ALA A 221 7.05 -39.41 -10.37
C ALA A 221 5.80 -39.94 -9.65
N VAL A 222 5.81 -41.19 -9.20
CA VAL A 222 4.69 -41.79 -8.45
C VAL A 222 4.36 -40.98 -7.19
N CYS A 223 5.39 -40.58 -6.45
CA CYS A 223 5.28 -39.80 -5.22
C CYS A 223 5.24 -38.28 -5.48
N ARG A 224 5.56 -37.84 -6.70
CA ARG A 224 5.72 -36.43 -7.10
C ARG A 224 6.73 -35.71 -6.22
N MET A 225 7.86 -36.37 -6.02
CA MET A 225 8.96 -35.87 -5.20
C MET A 225 10.20 -35.64 -6.06
N VAL A 226 10.91 -34.55 -5.80
CA VAL A 226 12.19 -34.22 -6.42
C VAL A 226 13.19 -33.94 -5.31
N ALA A 227 14.34 -34.62 -5.34
CA ALA A 227 15.40 -34.47 -4.35
C ALA A 227 16.64 -33.84 -4.99
N THR A 228 17.11 -32.74 -4.41
CA THR A 228 18.36 -32.07 -4.80
C THR A 228 19.35 -32.11 -3.67
N ARG A 229 20.65 -32.17 -3.97
CA ARG A 229 21.71 -32.11 -2.97
C ARG A 229 21.64 -30.77 -2.24
N TRP A 230 21.90 -30.79 -0.92
CA TRP A 230 22.02 -29.56 -0.16
C TRP A 230 23.19 -28.72 -0.68
N MET A 231 22.98 -27.42 -0.85
CA MET A 231 24.03 -26.48 -1.26
C MET A 231 24.67 -25.86 -0.02
N PRO A 232 25.93 -26.19 0.32
CA PRO A 232 26.61 -25.54 1.42
C PRO A 232 26.96 -24.09 1.07
N GLY A 233 26.70 -23.17 1.99
CA GLY A 233 26.98 -21.76 1.82
C GLY A 233 26.05 -20.88 2.66
N GLN A 234 26.14 -19.58 2.44
CA GLN A 234 25.27 -18.59 3.09
C GLN A 234 24.35 -17.95 2.07
N SER A 235 23.10 -17.73 2.44
CA SER A 235 22.13 -17.04 1.57
C SER A 235 22.49 -15.56 1.46
N LEU A 236 22.40 -14.97 0.27
CA LEU A 236 22.77 -13.58 0.03
C LEU A 236 21.95 -12.60 0.88
N ASP A 237 20.68 -12.91 1.13
CA ASP A 237 19.78 -12.10 1.99
C ASP A 237 20.15 -12.11 3.48
N SER A 238 20.96 -13.07 3.92
CA SER A 238 21.39 -13.25 5.31
C SER A 238 22.74 -12.60 5.64
N LEU A 239 23.46 -12.13 4.62
CA LEU A 239 24.78 -11.52 4.79
C LEU A 239 24.66 -10.07 5.29
N PRO A 240 25.55 -9.63 6.19
CA PRO A 240 25.57 -8.25 6.68
C PRO A 240 25.89 -7.27 5.56
N GLU A 241 25.37 -6.04 5.68
CA GLU A 241 25.64 -4.98 4.70
C GLU A 241 27.04 -4.38 4.88
N GLY A 242 27.72 -4.09 3.77
CA GLY A 242 29.05 -3.48 3.72
C GLY A 242 29.60 -3.42 2.28
N ASP A 243 30.79 -2.86 2.08
CA ASP A 243 31.40 -2.69 0.74
C ASP A 243 31.56 -4.03 0.00
N ASP A 244 31.80 -5.12 0.74
CA ASP A 244 31.88 -6.48 0.19
C ASP A 244 30.56 -6.98 -0.42
N MET A 245 29.41 -6.47 0.06
CA MET A 245 28.09 -6.82 -0.47
C MET A 245 27.92 -6.34 -1.91
N THR A 246 28.35 -5.12 -2.21
CA THR A 246 28.27 -4.55 -3.57
C THR A 246 29.06 -5.42 -4.56
N ALA A 247 30.28 -5.81 -4.21
CA ALA A 247 31.11 -6.69 -5.05
C ALA A 247 30.52 -8.12 -5.18
N LEU A 248 29.88 -8.63 -4.12
CA LEU A 248 29.14 -9.89 -4.18
C LEU A 248 27.95 -9.81 -5.15
N VAL A 249 27.15 -8.75 -5.05
CA VAL A 249 25.95 -8.56 -5.89
C VAL A 249 26.34 -8.29 -7.35
N GLU A 250 27.45 -7.60 -7.60
CA GLU A 250 28.03 -7.50 -8.96
C GLU A 250 28.36 -8.88 -9.54
N ARG A 251 28.99 -9.78 -8.76
CA ARG A 251 29.24 -11.16 -9.21
C ARG A 251 27.94 -11.93 -9.46
N VAL A 252 26.91 -11.70 -8.66
CA VAL A 252 25.57 -12.28 -8.86
C VAL A 252 24.94 -11.79 -10.17
N GLY A 253 25.08 -10.51 -10.49
CA GLY A 253 24.63 -9.95 -11.76
C GLY A 253 25.34 -10.58 -12.96
N ALA A 254 26.66 -10.77 -12.86
CA ALA A 254 27.45 -11.43 -13.91
C ALA A 254 27.04 -12.90 -14.08
N GLU A 255 26.79 -13.61 -12.99
CA GLU A 255 26.29 -15.00 -13.02
C GLU A 255 24.90 -15.10 -13.66
N LEU A 256 23.99 -14.16 -13.36
CA LEU A 256 22.68 -14.11 -14.01
C LEU A 256 22.80 -13.87 -15.52
N ALA A 257 23.78 -13.06 -15.95
CA ALA A 257 24.02 -12.85 -17.37
C ALA A 257 24.52 -14.15 -18.06
N LEU A 258 25.34 -14.96 -17.39
CA LEU A 258 25.74 -16.29 -17.88
C LEU A 258 24.55 -17.23 -18.04
N VAL A 259 23.63 -17.26 -17.07
CA VAL A 259 22.37 -18.01 -17.16
C VAL A 259 21.56 -17.57 -18.39
N HIS A 260 21.39 -16.27 -18.58
CA HIS A 260 20.64 -15.74 -19.73
C HIS A 260 21.37 -15.95 -21.08
N ASN A 261 22.68 -16.20 -21.06
CA ASN A 261 23.51 -16.53 -22.22
C ASN A 261 23.63 -18.03 -22.50
N ALA A 262 22.92 -18.89 -21.75
CA ALA A 262 23.00 -20.33 -21.93
C ALA A 262 22.70 -20.76 -23.37
N PRO A 263 23.40 -21.78 -23.90
CA PRO A 263 23.29 -22.19 -25.30
C PRO A 263 22.00 -23.00 -25.61
N PHE A 264 21.05 -23.01 -24.68
CA PHE A 264 19.78 -23.73 -24.80
C PHE A 264 18.65 -22.89 -24.22
N VAL A 265 17.41 -23.24 -24.57
CA VAL A 265 16.20 -22.53 -24.12
C VAL A 265 15.19 -23.55 -23.59
N PRO A 266 14.69 -23.42 -22.35
CA PRO A 266 13.66 -24.29 -21.82
C PRO A 266 12.40 -24.33 -22.69
N THR A 267 11.81 -25.52 -22.80
CA THR A 267 10.58 -25.76 -23.57
C THR A 267 9.37 -25.04 -22.97
N LEU A 268 9.30 -24.96 -21.63
CA LEU A 268 8.29 -24.16 -20.95
C LEU A 268 8.56 -22.69 -21.23
N ARG A 269 7.62 -22.01 -21.89
CA ARG A 269 7.72 -20.59 -22.23
C ARG A 269 6.80 -19.77 -21.34
N ARG A 270 7.37 -18.77 -20.67
CA ARG A 270 6.64 -17.72 -19.94
C ARG A 270 6.25 -16.61 -20.92
N LYS A 271 4.96 -16.39 -21.09
CA LYS A 271 4.42 -15.38 -22.01
C LYS A 271 4.00 -14.13 -21.23
N LEU A 272 3.93 -12.99 -21.92
CA LEU A 272 3.37 -11.76 -21.36
C LEU A 272 1.96 -11.97 -20.78
N GLN A 273 1.11 -12.76 -21.46
CA GLN A 273 -0.22 -13.08 -20.94
C GLN A 273 -0.18 -13.83 -19.59
N ASP A 274 0.82 -14.68 -19.35
CA ASP A 274 0.97 -15.36 -18.06
C ASP A 274 1.29 -14.37 -16.95
N ASP A 275 2.12 -13.37 -17.27
CA ASP A 275 2.50 -12.27 -16.38
C ASP A 275 1.31 -11.35 -16.07
N LEU A 276 0.51 -10.97 -17.08
CA LEU A 276 -0.72 -10.20 -16.90
C LEU A 276 -1.78 -10.97 -16.11
N ASN A 277 -1.93 -12.27 -16.36
CA ASN A 277 -2.84 -13.12 -15.58
C ASN A 277 -2.44 -13.19 -14.10
N ALA A 278 -1.15 -13.18 -13.79
CA ALA A 278 -0.68 -13.13 -12.41
C ALA A 278 -1.00 -11.77 -11.76
N LEU A 279 -0.82 -10.68 -12.50
CA LEU A 279 -1.14 -9.32 -12.07
C LEU A 279 -2.63 -9.14 -11.76
N TRP A 280 -3.50 -9.54 -12.69
CA TRP A 280 -4.95 -9.43 -12.53
C TRP A 280 -5.49 -10.32 -11.41
N ARG A 281 -4.84 -11.46 -11.10
CA ARG A 281 -5.14 -12.27 -9.91
C ARG A 281 -4.90 -11.52 -8.60
N GLU A 282 -3.84 -10.72 -8.54
CA GLU A 282 -3.54 -9.90 -7.37
C GLU A 282 -4.55 -8.74 -7.25
N TRP A 283 -4.99 -8.15 -8.37
CA TRP A 283 -6.12 -7.21 -8.38
C TRP A 283 -7.41 -7.84 -7.82
N GLU A 284 -7.74 -9.10 -8.18
CA GLU A 284 -8.91 -9.79 -7.62
C GLU A 284 -8.84 -9.97 -6.10
N ALA A 285 -7.63 -10.12 -5.56
CA ALA A 285 -7.45 -10.18 -4.12
C ALA A 285 -7.56 -8.78 -3.50
N ILE A 286 -6.93 -7.76 -4.10
CA ILE A 286 -6.98 -6.37 -3.63
C ILE A 286 -8.41 -5.82 -3.61
N ARG A 287 -9.23 -6.09 -4.62
CA ARG A 287 -10.63 -5.61 -4.65
C ARG A 287 -11.45 -6.06 -3.43
N THR A 288 -11.09 -7.19 -2.82
CA THR A 288 -11.74 -7.69 -1.60
C THR A 288 -11.01 -7.25 -0.33
N LEU A 289 -9.67 -7.27 -0.35
CA LEU A 289 -8.84 -6.91 0.81
C LEU A 289 -8.91 -5.42 1.14
N LEU A 290 -8.78 -4.56 0.12
CA LEU A 290 -8.78 -3.10 0.21
C LEU A 290 -9.55 -2.50 -0.96
N PRO A 291 -10.90 -2.52 -0.94
CA PRO A 291 -11.71 -2.01 -2.04
C PRO A 291 -11.37 -0.56 -2.44
N GLY A 292 -10.96 0.27 -1.49
CA GLY A 292 -10.55 1.67 -1.74
C GLY A 292 -9.30 1.82 -2.60
N GLU A 293 -8.45 0.80 -2.71
CA GLU A 293 -7.22 0.80 -3.52
C GLU A 293 -7.40 0.06 -4.87
N ALA A 294 -8.58 -0.55 -5.11
CA ALA A 294 -8.80 -1.42 -6.26
C ALA A 294 -8.70 -0.67 -7.60
N GLU A 295 -9.31 0.52 -7.68
CA GLU A 295 -9.27 1.39 -8.87
C GLU A 295 -7.83 1.87 -9.15
N ARG A 296 -7.09 2.22 -8.09
CA ARG A 296 -5.71 2.66 -8.18
C ARG A 296 -4.79 1.54 -8.69
N PHE A 297 -4.97 0.32 -8.18
CA PHE A 297 -4.28 -0.87 -8.69
C PHE A 297 -4.63 -1.12 -10.16
N GLU A 298 -5.92 -1.10 -10.52
CA GLU A 298 -6.39 -1.33 -11.89
C GLU A 298 -5.80 -0.31 -12.88
N HIS A 299 -5.73 0.95 -12.48
CA HIS A 299 -5.09 2.00 -13.27
C HIS A 299 -3.62 1.68 -13.56
N CYS A 300 -2.84 1.33 -12.53
CA CYS A 300 -1.44 0.94 -12.68
C CYS A 300 -1.30 -0.30 -13.57
N ALA A 301 -2.14 -1.32 -13.34
CA ALA A 301 -2.10 -2.57 -14.11
C ALA A 301 -2.39 -2.35 -15.60
N THR A 302 -3.38 -1.51 -15.91
CA THR A 302 -3.73 -1.15 -17.29
C THR A 302 -2.60 -0.39 -17.98
N GLN A 303 -1.94 0.54 -17.28
CA GLN A 303 -0.76 1.24 -17.82
C GLN A 303 0.39 0.28 -18.11
N ILE A 304 0.69 -0.61 -17.18
CA ILE A 304 1.73 -1.64 -17.34
C ILE A 304 1.42 -2.53 -18.54
N GLU A 305 0.18 -2.99 -18.69
CA GLU A 305 -0.26 -3.83 -19.81
C GLU A 305 -0.06 -3.14 -21.16
N ALA A 306 -0.39 -1.85 -21.26
CA ALA A 306 -0.25 -1.07 -22.49
C ALA A 306 1.22 -0.89 -22.94
N HIS A 307 2.18 -0.91 -22.01
CA HIS A 307 3.60 -0.66 -22.30
C HIS A 307 4.42 -1.94 -22.45
N LEU A 308 4.15 -2.98 -21.65
CA LEU A 308 4.97 -4.20 -21.69
C LEU A 308 5.01 -4.90 -23.05
N GLY A 309 3.94 -4.77 -23.85
CA GLY A 309 3.88 -5.34 -25.20
C GLY A 309 4.88 -4.74 -26.19
N GLN A 310 5.46 -3.57 -25.87
CA GLN A 310 6.38 -2.83 -26.74
C GLN A 310 7.82 -3.38 -26.64
N PHE A 311 8.16 -4.07 -25.56
CA PHE A 311 9.50 -4.59 -25.31
C PHE A 311 9.61 -6.05 -25.75
N SER A 312 10.21 -6.27 -26.92
CA SER A 312 10.43 -7.60 -27.47
C SER A 312 11.91 -7.92 -27.56
N THR A 313 12.32 -9.03 -26.96
CA THR A 313 13.66 -9.59 -27.08
C THR A 313 13.57 -11.10 -27.30
N PRO A 314 14.58 -11.74 -27.92
CA PRO A 314 14.64 -13.19 -28.00
C PRO A 314 14.57 -13.80 -26.59
N PRO A 315 13.75 -14.85 -26.39
CA PRO A 315 13.59 -15.46 -25.08
C PRO A 315 14.90 -16.12 -24.63
N VAL A 316 15.26 -15.90 -23.38
CA VAL A 316 16.42 -16.52 -22.71
C VAL A 316 15.96 -17.53 -21.67
N VAL A 317 16.89 -18.30 -21.12
CA VAL A 317 16.65 -19.07 -19.90
C VAL A 317 16.37 -18.11 -18.76
N LEU A 318 15.26 -18.31 -18.06
CA LEU A 318 14.94 -17.60 -16.84
C LEU A 318 15.08 -18.53 -15.64
N HIS A 319 15.51 -17.97 -14.53
CA HIS A 319 15.34 -18.52 -13.20
C HIS A 319 13.84 -18.55 -12.82
N GLY A 320 13.12 -17.44 -13.05
CA GLY A 320 11.66 -17.34 -12.98
C GLY A 320 11.07 -16.85 -11.64
N ASP A 321 11.83 -16.90 -10.56
CA ASP A 321 11.51 -16.34 -9.22
C ASP A 321 12.79 -15.76 -8.59
N PHE A 322 13.59 -15.01 -9.36
CA PHE A 322 14.93 -14.57 -8.93
C PHE A 322 14.86 -13.48 -7.84
N SER A 323 15.56 -13.71 -6.74
CA SER A 323 15.66 -12.83 -5.56
C SER A 323 16.87 -13.21 -4.70
N ALA A 324 17.28 -12.34 -3.77
CA ALA A 324 18.48 -12.56 -2.95
C ALA A 324 18.43 -13.85 -2.10
N ASP A 325 17.27 -14.24 -1.59
CA ASP A 325 17.08 -15.48 -0.82
C ASP A 325 17.23 -16.75 -1.68
N GLN A 326 17.31 -16.61 -3.00
CA GLN A 326 17.54 -17.71 -3.94
C GLN A 326 19.00 -17.79 -4.43
N VAL A 327 19.89 -17.00 -3.81
CA VAL A 327 21.31 -16.99 -4.13
C VAL A 327 22.10 -17.48 -2.92
N VAL A 328 22.82 -18.58 -3.09
CA VAL A 328 23.76 -19.10 -2.09
C VAL A 328 25.18 -18.71 -2.48
N ILE A 329 25.89 -18.02 -1.59
CA ILE A 329 27.30 -17.68 -1.75
C ILE A 329 28.14 -18.86 -1.27
N THR A 330 28.90 -19.44 -2.20
CA THR A 330 29.83 -20.54 -1.96
C THR A 330 31.27 -20.08 -2.14
N PRO A 331 32.28 -20.83 -1.68
CA PRO A 331 33.68 -20.54 -1.99
C PRO A 331 33.98 -20.46 -3.49
N ALA A 332 33.20 -21.17 -4.32
CA ALA A 332 33.32 -21.18 -5.78
C ALA A 332 32.49 -20.09 -6.48
N GLY A 333 31.93 -19.14 -5.72
CA GLY A 333 31.08 -18.06 -6.23
C GLY A 333 29.58 -18.27 -5.97
N PRO A 334 28.73 -17.37 -6.52
CA PRO A 334 27.28 -17.45 -6.36
C PRO A 334 26.70 -18.70 -7.02
N ARG A 335 25.69 -19.30 -6.39
CA ARG A 335 24.90 -20.43 -6.92
C ARG A 335 23.42 -20.15 -6.73
N PHE A 336 22.63 -20.34 -7.77
CA PHE A 336 21.18 -20.11 -7.70
C PHE A 336 20.44 -21.39 -7.33
N ILE A 337 19.50 -21.27 -6.40
CA ILE A 337 18.66 -22.37 -5.91
C ILE A 337 17.18 -22.08 -6.24
N ASP A 338 16.30 -23.07 -6.05
CA ASP A 338 14.85 -22.96 -6.34
C ASP A 338 14.51 -22.61 -7.80
N TRP A 339 15.05 -23.40 -8.73
CA TRP A 339 14.71 -23.36 -10.16
C TRP A 339 13.28 -23.81 -10.50
N ASP A 340 12.39 -23.99 -9.51
CA ASP A 340 11.02 -24.51 -9.65
C ASP A 340 10.18 -23.75 -10.71
N ARG A 341 10.52 -22.49 -10.99
CA ARG A 341 9.84 -21.61 -11.95
C ARG A 341 10.62 -21.33 -13.23
N SER A 342 11.69 -22.07 -13.47
CA SER A 342 12.50 -21.86 -14.67
C SER A 342 11.68 -22.07 -15.92
N ALA A 343 11.87 -21.18 -16.88
CA ALA A 343 11.18 -21.17 -18.15
C ALA A 343 12.03 -20.38 -19.16
N SER A 344 11.57 -20.30 -20.40
CA SER A 344 12.08 -19.34 -21.37
C SER A 344 11.24 -18.08 -21.40
N GLY A 345 11.86 -16.90 -21.50
CA GLY A 345 11.13 -15.64 -21.54
C GLY A 345 12.01 -14.39 -21.59
N HIS A 346 11.42 -13.23 -21.33
CA HIS A 346 12.12 -11.95 -21.38
C HIS A 346 13.15 -11.83 -20.23
N PRO A 347 14.42 -11.48 -20.49
CA PRO A 347 15.49 -11.42 -19.46
C PRO A 347 15.16 -10.46 -18.31
N LEU A 348 14.45 -9.37 -18.60
CA LEU A 348 14.02 -8.41 -17.57
C LEU A 348 13.15 -9.02 -16.48
N ASN A 349 12.51 -10.18 -16.69
CA ASN A 349 11.67 -10.78 -15.65
C ASN A 349 12.46 -11.17 -14.39
N ASP A 350 13.68 -11.67 -14.52
CA ASP A 350 14.50 -12.05 -13.35
C ASP A 350 15.11 -10.81 -12.69
N ILE A 351 15.63 -9.86 -13.47
CA ILE A 351 16.17 -8.60 -12.95
C ILE A 351 15.07 -7.83 -12.21
N ALA A 352 13.89 -7.70 -12.81
CA ALA A 352 12.77 -7.00 -12.22
C ALA A 352 12.20 -7.69 -10.98
N SER A 353 12.19 -9.03 -10.95
CA SER A 353 11.82 -9.80 -9.75
C SER A 353 12.75 -9.45 -8.58
N PHE A 354 14.06 -9.40 -8.83
CA PHE A 354 15.04 -9.05 -7.80
C PHE A 354 14.87 -7.60 -7.32
N LEU A 355 14.78 -6.64 -8.24
CA LEU A 355 14.61 -5.23 -7.89
C LEU A 355 13.27 -4.96 -7.18
N ALA A 356 12.19 -5.63 -7.57
CA ALA A 356 10.91 -5.53 -6.86
C ALA A 356 11.00 -6.06 -5.42
N ARG A 357 11.88 -7.03 -5.14
CA ARG A 357 12.15 -7.47 -3.77
C ARG A 357 12.92 -6.43 -2.96
N LEU A 358 13.90 -5.74 -3.57
CA LEU A 358 14.55 -4.60 -2.92
C LEU A 358 13.56 -3.46 -2.63
N GLU A 359 12.63 -3.17 -3.54
CA GLU A 359 11.54 -2.21 -3.31
C GLU A 359 10.67 -2.62 -2.13
N MET A 360 10.33 -3.90 -2.03
CA MET A 360 9.61 -4.43 -0.88
C MET A 360 10.40 -4.29 0.41
N ASP A 361 11.71 -4.53 0.43
CA ASP A 361 12.54 -4.34 1.63
C ASP A 361 12.51 -2.88 2.12
N VAL A 362 12.50 -1.91 1.19
CA VAL A 362 12.35 -0.48 1.52
C VAL A 362 10.95 -0.17 2.06
N ILE A 363 9.89 -0.65 1.40
CA ILE A 363 8.49 -0.51 1.89
C ILE A 363 8.33 -1.16 3.26
N ASN A 364 9.09 -2.23 3.49
CA ASN A 364 9.07 -3.01 4.71
C ASN A 364 9.87 -2.36 5.84
N GLY A 365 10.73 -1.38 5.54
CA GLY A 365 11.61 -0.74 6.51
C GLY A 365 12.81 -1.61 6.89
N LEU A 366 13.10 -2.66 6.12
CA LEU A 366 14.25 -3.54 6.31
C LEU A 366 15.52 -2.93 5.72
N ARG A 367 15.38 -2.01 4.76
CA ARG A 367 16.47 -1.37 4.03
C ARG A 367 16.13 0.09 3.72
N SER A 368 17.11 0.98 3.69
CA SER A 368 16.93 2.35 3.20
C SER A 368 16.89 2.40 1.67
N ARG A 369 16.32 3.48 1.11
CA ARG A 369 16.30 3.73 -0.35
C ARG A 369 17.70 3.71 -0.94
N SER A 370 18.66 4.42 -0.33
CA SER A 370 20.04 4.51 -0.81
C SER A 370 20.73 3.14 -0.88
N GLN A 371 20.54 2.29 0.15
CA GLN A 371 21.07 0.93 0.16
C GLN A 371 20.43 0.06 -0.94
N ALA A 372 19.11 0.16 -1.14
CA ALA A 372 18.42 -0.58 -2.19
C ALA A 372 18.90 -0.16 -3.59
N ASP A 373 19.05 1.14 -3.83
CA ASP A 373 19.53 1.68 -5.11
C ASP A 373 20.98 1.24 -5.37
N THR A 374 21.83 1.23 -4.33
CA THR A 374 23.23 0.75 -4.42
C THR A 374 23.29 -0.73 -4.80
N VAL A 375 22.51 -1.59 -4.13
CA VAL A 375 22.45 -3.03 -4.42
C VAL A 375 21.86 -3.29 -5.81
N GLY A 376 20.81 -2.56 -6.20
CA GLY A 376 20.22 -2.65 -7.52
C GLY A 376 21.21 -2.29 -8.63
N GLU A 377 21.95 -1.20 -8.47
CA GLU A 377 22.95 -0.78 -9.46
C GLU A 377 24.15 -1.73 -9.51
N ALA A 378 24.56 -2.31 -8.38
CA ALA A 378 25.58 -3.35 -8.33
C ALA A 378 25.18 -4.57 -9.17
N LEU A 379 23.95 -5.06 -9.01
CA LEU A 379 23.43 -6.18 -9.80
C LEU A 379 23.45 -5.85 -11.29
N LEU A 380 22.96 -4.66 -11.65
CA LEU A 380 22.90 -4.21 -13.04
C LEU A 380 24.30 -4.03 -13.65
N ARG A 381 25.26 -3.48 -12.90
CA ARG A 381 26.65 -3.35 -13.33
C ARG A 381 27.25 -4.71 -13.66
N GLY A 382 27.08 -5.67 -12.76
CA GLY A 382 27.49 -7.06 -12.96
C GLY A 382 26.86 -7.68 -14.20
N TYR A 383 25.55 -7.54 -14.35
CA TYR A 383 24.81 -8.07 -15.50
C TYR A 383 25.25 -7.45 -16.83
N ARG A 384 25.52 -6.13 -16.83
CA ARG A 384 25.99 -5.35 -17.98
C ARG A 384 27.38 -5.74 -18.48
N THR A 385 28.16 -6.50 -17.71
CA THR A 385 29.46 -7.02 -18.18
C THR A 385 29.32 -7.99 -19.35
N GLN A 386 28.17 -8.65 -19.52
CA GLN A 386 27.95 -9.63 -20.58
C GLN A 386 26.69 -9.39 -21.41
N ARG A 387 25.70 -8.66 -20.90
CA ARG A 387 24.43 -8.42 -21.58
C ARG A 387 23.91 -7.01 -21.32
N THR A 388 23.31 -6.37 -22.31
CA THR A 388 22.60 -5.10 -22.06
C THR A 388 21.38 -5.35 -21.16
N SER A 389 21.12 -4.41 -20.24
CA SER A 389 19.96 -4.50 -19.35
C SER A 389 18.63 -4.34 -20.09
N GLY A 390 18.62 -3.79 -21.31
CA GLY A 390 17.42 -3.56 -22.12
C GLY A 390 16.58 -2.37 -21.64
N ASP A 391 15.79 -1.80 -22.54
CA ASP A 391 14.79 -0.78 -22.24
C ASP A 391 13.55 -1.44 -21.62
N GLY A 392 12.74 -0.70 -20.85
CA GLY A 392 11.52 -1.27 -20.24
C GLY A 392 11.66 -1.71 -18.79
N LEU A 393 12.88 -1.67 -18.20
CA LEU A 393 13.14 -2.26 -16.89
C LEU A 393 12.17 -1.75 -15.81
N SER A 394 11.85 -0.45 -15.77
CA SER A 394 10.95 0.08 -14.74
C SER A 394 9.52 -0.49 -14.88
N TRP A 395 9.02 -0.72 -16.11
CA TRP A 395 7.72 -1.35 -16.32
C TRP A 395 7.71 -2.81 -15.83
N PHE A 396 8.79 -3.54 -16.07
CA PHE A 396 8.93 -4.90 -15.54
C PHE A 396 9.03 -4.91 -14.00
N VAL A 397 9.74 -3.94 -13.41
CA VAL A 397 9.83 -3.77 -11.95
C VAL A 397 8.47 -3.40 -11.36
N ALA A 398 7.77 -2.42 -11.96
CA ALA A 398 6.42 -2.01 -11.58
C ALA A 398 5.46 -3.19 -11.60
N ARG A 399 5.46 -3.98 -12.68
CA ARG A 399 4.68 -5.24 -12.78
C ARG A 399 5.02 -6.21 -11.66
N SER A 400 6.30 -6.47 -11.46
CA SER A 400 6.77 -7.45 -10.47
C SER A 400 6.40 -7.01 -9.06
N LEU A 401 6.56 -5.72 -8.75
CA LEU A 401 6.20 -5.11 -7.46
C LEU A 401 4.69 -5.16 -7.23
N LEU A 402 3.88 -4.85 -8.25
CA LEU A 402 2.43 -4.90 -8.16
C LEU A 402 1.91 -6.33 -7.91
N CYS A 403 2.64 -7.35 -8.38
CA CYS A 403 2.36 -8.76 -8.04
C CYS A 403 2.66 -9.12 -6.56
N LEU A 404 3.32 -8.25 -5.81
CA LEU A 404 3.62 -8.42 -4.37
C LEU A 404 2.60 -7.69 -3.48
N ALA A 405 1.59 -7.04 -4.05
CA ALA A 405 0.64 -6.20 -3.31
C ALA A 405 -0.04 -6.89 -2.13
N THR A 406 -0.39 -8.18 -2.23
CA THR A 406 -1.02 -8.89 -1.11
C THR A 406 -0.05 -9.58 -0.17
N GLU A 407 1.26 -9.43 -0.36
CA GLU A 407 2.26 -10.15 0.42
C GLU A 407 2.28 -9.77 1.90
N SER A 408 2.23 -8.48 2.22
CA SER A 408 2.20 -8.01 3.61
C SER A 408 0.99 -8.55 4.37
N PHE A 409 -0.15 -8.71 3.68
CA PHE A 409 -1.32 -9.39 4.23
C PHE A 409 -1.06 -10.90 4.44
N ARG A 410 -0.50 -11.59 3.45
CA ARG A 410 -0.15 -13.03 3.55
C ARG A 410 0.84 -13.32 4.67
N LEU A 411 1.76 -12.40 4.94
CA LEU A 411 2.76 -12.47 6.01
C LEU A 411 2.24 -11.98 7.37
N ARG A 412 0.98 -11.51 7.44
CA ARG A 412 0.33 -11.01 8.67
C ARG A 412 1.03 -9.79 9.29
N TRP A 413 1.55 -8.91 8.45
CA TRP A 413 2.17 -7.67 8.94
C TRP A 413 1.08 -6.72 9.46
N PRO A 414 1.20 -6.13 10.66
CA PRO A 414 0.11 -5.34 11.23
C PRO A 414 -0.33 -4.15 10.36
N ASP A 415 0.62 -3.41 9.80
CA ASP A 415 0.35 -2.25 8.96
C ASP A 415 0.25 -2.60 7.46
N TRP A 416 -0.14 -3.84 7.14
CA TRP A 416 -0.25 -4.29 5.74
C TRP A 416 -1.09 -3.36 4.85
N PRO A 417 -2.20 -2.72 5.28
CA PRO A 417 -2.96 -1.81 4.41
C PRO A 417 -2.14 -0.59 3.97
N LYS A 418 -1.42 0.01 4.93
CA LYS A 418 -0.54 1.15 4.66
C LYS A 418 0.59 0.76 3.71
N ARG A 419 1.10 -0.48 3.80
CA ARG A 419 2.15 -0.96 2.89
C ARG A 419 1.66 -1.15 1.47
N VAL A 420 0.39 -1.54 1.27
CA VAL A 420 -0.22 -1.57 -0.07
C VAL A 420 -0.29 -0.16 -0.66
N ASP A 421 -0.70 0.84 0.12
CA ASP A 421 -0.73 2.24 -0.32
C ASP A 421 0.67 2.76 -0.72
N VAL A 422 1.69 2.51 0.10
CA VAL A 422 3.08 2.89 -0.23
C VAL A 422 3.58 2.15 -1.48
N LEU A 423 3.24 0.87 -1.62
CA LEU A 423 3.57 0.06 -2.80
C LEU A 423 2.95 0.63 -4.07
N LEU A 424 1.64 0.95 -4.05
CA LEU A 424 0.97 1.55 -5.19
C LEU A 424 1.56 2.91 -5.56
N THR A 425 1.90 3.72 -4.56
CA THR A 425 2.62 4.99 -4.76
C THR A 425 3.96 4.76 -5.48
N ARG A 426 4.68 3.70 -5.11
CA ARG A 426 5.96 3.37 -5.74
C ARG A 426 5.78 2.85 -7.16
N VAL A 427 4.77 2.03 -7.41
CA VAL A 427 4.43 1.55 -8.76
C VAL A 427 4.09 2.72 -9.67
N GLU A 428 3.27 3.67 -9.20
CA GLU A 428 2.94 4.89 -9.94
C GLU A 428 4.20 5.69 -10.31
N GLN A 429 5.16 5.82 -9.38
CA GLN A 429 6.43 6.48 -9.66
C GLN A 429 7.26 5.74 -10.73
N LEU A 430 7.30 4.41 -10.69
CA LEU A 430 8.06 3.60 -11.66
C LEU A 430 7.45 3.65 -13.06
N CYS A 431 6.11 3.59 -13.15
CA CYS A 431 5.36 3.78 -14.39
C CYS A 431 5.57 5.18 -14.98
N PHE A 432 5.67 6.19 -14.11
CA PHE A 432 5.92 7.57 -14.53
C PHE A 432 7.35 7.78 -15.05
N GLN A 433 8.35 7.15 -14.41
CA GLN A 433 9.77 7.27 -14.78
C GLN A 433 10.13 6.74 -16.18
N GLU A 434 9.35 5.82 -16.78
CA GLU A 434 9.62 5.29 -18.14
C GLU A 434 8.69 5.78 -19.24
N ALA A 435 7.53 6.36 -18.90
CA ALA A 435 6.81 7.21 -19.86
C ALA A 435 7.71 8.36 -20.39
N ASP A 436 8.79 8.68 -19.65
CA ASP A 436 9.84 9.62 -20.02
C ASP A 436 10.96 9.04 -20.90
N GLY A 437 11.06 7.71 -21.03
CA GLY A 437 12.17 7.01 -21.69
C GLY A 437 11.88 6.52 -23.11
N SER A 438 10.61 6.30 -23.46
CA SER A 438 10.20 5.91 -24.81
C SER A 438 9.83 7.13 -25.67
N GLY A 439 10.84 7.80 -26.25
CA GLY A 439 10.75 8.42 -27.59
C GLY A 439 9.62 9.42 -27.89
N GLY A 440 9.11 10.14 -26.92
CA GLY A 440 8.26 11.32 -27.13
C GLY A 440 8.20 12.11 -25.83
N SER A 441 8.80 13.29 -25.78
CA SER A 441 8.82 14.05 -24.54
C SER A 441 7.40 14.40 -24.12
N ASP A 442 6.97 13.90 -22.96
CA ASP A 442 5.81 14.48 -22.28
C ASP A 442 6.21 15.91 -21.95
N PRO A 443 5.56 16.93 -22.54
CA PRO A 443 5.87 18.32 -22.25
C PRO A 443 5.74 18.62 -20.75
N TRP A 444 4.90 17.86 -20.03
CA TRP A 444 4.76 17.97 -18.59
C TRP A 444 5.98 17.43 -17.84
N GLN A 445 6.61 16.35 -18.30
CA GLN A 445 7.83 15.89 -17.68
C GLN A 445 9.01 16.82 -17.96
N GLU A 446 9.14 17.37 -19.17
CA GLU A 446 10.14 18.40 -19.42
C GLU A 446 9.98 19.58 -18.46
N VAL A 447 8.74 19.93 -18.10
CA VAL A 447 8.47 20.91 -17.05
C VAL A 447 8.97 20.41 -15.69
N LEU A 448 8.59 19.22 -15.22
CA LEU A 448 9.01 18.71 -13.91
C LEU A 448 10.54 18.55 -13.80
N THR A 449 11.19 18.01 -14.82
CA THR A 449 12.65 17.89 -14.91
C THR A 449 13.33 19.24 -14.88
N ARG A 450 12.81 20.25 -15.60
CA ARG A 450 13.32 21.62 -15.52
C ARG A 450 13.10 22.25 -14.14
N LEU A 451 12.06 21.90 -13.42
CA LEU A 451 11.83 22.40 -12.05
C LEU A 451 12.71 21.69 -11.01
N CYS A 452 13.19 20.48 -11.29
CA CYS A 452 14.08 19.75 -10.39
C CYS A 452 15.57 19.84 -10.77
N SER A 453 15.89 20.32 -11.97
CA SER A 453 17.27 20.42 -12.43
C SER A 453 18.00 21.61 -11.78
N ARG A 454 19.18 21.32 -11.26
CA ARG A 454 20.08 22.35 -10.71
C ARG A 454 20.46 23.39 -11.77
N GLN A 455 20.75 22.94 -12.99
CA GLN A 455 21.20 23.81 -14.09
C GLN A 455 20.16 24.87 -14.45
N THR A 456 18.88 24.54 -14.33
CA THR A 456 17.77 25.42 -14.72
C THR A 456 17.24 26.27 -13.58
N MET A 457 17.28 25.74 -12.34
CA MET A 457 16.68 26.42 -11.18
C MET A 457 17.67 27.17 -10.31
N GLU A 458 18.92 26.72 -10.15
CA GLU A 458 19.85 27.29 -9.15
C GLU A 458 20.05 28.80 -9.35
N SER A 459 20.35 29.23 -10.59
CA SER A 459 20.51 30.67 -10.89
C SER A 459 19.23 31.47 -10.63
N ALA A 460 18.06 30.92 -10.95
CA ALA A 460 16.78 31.61 -10.75
C ALA A 460 16.41 31.72 -9.26
N LEU A 461 16.68 30.66 -8.48
CA LEU A 461 16.50 30.66 -7.04
C LEU A 461 17.44 31.67 -6.37
N ILE A 462 18.73 31.69 -6.72
CA ILE A 462 19.71 32.61 -6.14
C ILE A 462 19.38 34.07 -6.49
N GLN A 463 19.03 34.37 -7.75
CA GLN A 463 18.69 35.73 -8.17
C GLN A 463 17.36 36.22 -7.56
N GLY A 464 16.39 35.33 -7.38
CA GLY A 464 15.10 35.68 -6.79
C GLY A 464 15.12 35.81 -5.27
N LEU A 465 15.99 35.06 -4.60
CA LEU A 465 16.23 35.19 -3.16
C LEU A 465 17.27 36.30 -2.92
N ALA A 466 17.47 36.70 -1.66
CA ALA A 466 18.42 37.77 -1.32
C ALA A 466 19.82 37.45 -1.88
N PRO A 467 20.33 38.23 -2.87
CA PRO A 467 21.54 37.88 -3.62
C PRO A 467 22.82 37.99 -2.78
N ASP A 468 22.76 38.65 -1.61
CA ASP A 468 23.89 38.81 -0.69
C ASP A 468 24.23 37.52 0.07
N CYS A 469 23.33 36.53 0.05
CA CYS A 469 23.56 35.21 0.63
C CYS A 469 24.02 34.25 -0.49
N ALA A 470 25.21 33.66 -0.33
CA ALA A 470 25.77 32.70 -1.27
C ALA A 470 25.07 31.33 -1.20
N TRP A 471 23.76 31.32 -1.53
CA TRP A 471 22.92 30.12 -1.56
C TRP A 471 23.38 29.13 -2.62
N ARG A 472 23.30 27.83 -2.31
CA ARG A 472 23.57 26.72 -3.23
C ARG A 472 22.42 25.72 -3.18
N LEU A 473 21.97 25.26 -4.34
CA LEU A 473 20.90 24.28 -4.43
C LEU A 473 21.45 22.86 -4.22
N GLN A 474 21.07 22.24 -3.11
CA GLN A 474 21.47 20.87 -2.77
C GLN A 474 20.52 19.83 -3.36
N ALA A 475 19.21 20.07 -3.24
CA ALA A 475 18.20 19.14 -3.69
C ALA A 475 16.94 19.87 -4.15
N ALA A 476 16.29 19.32 -5.17
CA ALA A 476 14.98 19.74 -5.63
C ALA A 476 14.12 18.49 -5.88
N ARG A 477 12.94 18.40 -5.25
CA ARG A 477 12.07 17.23 -5.35
C ARG A 477 10.62 17.60 -5.56
N ILE A 478 9.92 16.89 -6.45
CA ILE A 478 8.47 17.03 -6.59
C ILE A 478 7.80 16.44 -5.34
N VAL A 479 7.02 17.26 -4.64
CA VAL A 479 6.22 16.84 -3.47
C VAL A 479 4.85 16.34 -3.92
N ARG A 480 4.24 17.02 -4.91
CA ARG A 480 2.95 16.66 -5.50
C ARG A 480 2.81 17.31 -6.87
N HIS A 481 2.12 16.68 -7.82
CA HIS A 481 1.77 17.35 -9.08
C HIS A 481 0.39 16.92 -9.59
N LYS A 482 -0.14 17.72 -10.53
CA LYS A 482 -1.28 17.40 -11.37
C LYS A 482 -0.85 17.62 -12.83
N PRO A 483 -0.71 16.55 -13.63
CA PRO A 483 -0.23 16.63 -15.00
C PRO A 483 -0.89 17.73 -15.82
N GLY A 484 -0.07 18.47 -16.58
CA GLY A 484 -0.46 19.61 -17.41
C GLY A 484 -1.05 20.82 -16.67
N ARG A 485 -0.96 20.89 -15.33
CA ARG A 485 -1.65 21.93 -14.56
C ARG A 485 -0.80 22.61 -13.50
N ARG A 486 -0.30 21.85 -12.50
CA ARG A 486 0.40 22.43 -11.35
C ARG A 486 1.33 21.43 -10.68
N ALA A 487 2.40 21.92 -10.07
CA ALA A 487 3.33 21.12 -9.28
C ALA A 487 3.73 21.86 -7.99
N LEU A 488 3.98 21.10 -6.93
CA LEU A 488 4.57 21.57 -5.69
C LEU A 488 5.96 20.94 -5.59
N VAL A 489 6.99 21.77 -5.55
CA VAL A 489 8.39 21.35 -5.56
C VAL A 489 9.04 21.79 -4.25
N GLU A 490 9.80 20.93 -3.61
CA GLU A 490 10.61 21.31 -2.45
C GLU A 490 12.05 21.54 -2.89
N TYR A 491 12.62 22.66 -2.47
CA TYR A 491 14.02 23.02 -2.70
C TYR A 491 14.75 23.10 -1.37
N GLN A 492 15.93 22.48 -1.29
CA GLN A 492 16.84 22.57 -0.17
C GLN A 492 18.05 23.41 -0.58
N LEU A 493 18.26 24.52 0.10
CA LEU A 493 19.32 25.48 -0.14
C LEU A 493 20.23 25.55 1.08
N ASP A 494 21.54 25.58 0.86
CA ASP A 494 22.52 25.89 1.92
C ASP A 494 23.21 27.22 1.61
N ASP A 495 23.49 28.01 2.63
CA ASP A 495 24.38 29.16 2.50
C ASP A 495 25.87 28.79 2.67
N ALA A 496 26.76 29.75 2.46
CA ALA A 496 28.20 29.57 2.65
C ALA A 496 28.62 29.28 4.09
N THR A 497 27.74 29.48 5.08
CA THR A 497 27.99 29.17 6.50
C THR A 497 27.45 27.81 6.92
N GLY A 498 26.77 27.09 6.01
CA GLY A 498 26.19 25.76 6.25
C GLY A 498 24.76 25.80 6.81
N VAL A 499 24.09 26.95 6.83
CA VAL A 499 22.68 27.04 7.23
C VAL A 499 21.80 26.52 6.09
N THR A 500 21.05 25.46 6.38
CA THR A 500 20.08 24.89 5.44
C THR A 500 18.71 25.55 5.58
N GLN A 501 18.14 25.98 4.46
CA GLN A 501 16.77 26.43 4.33
C GLN A 501 15.98 25.52 3.37
N VAL A 502 14.74 25.20 3.75
CA VAL A 502 13.83 24.43 2.90
C VAL A 502 12.69 25.31 2.40
N LEU A 503 12.51 25.33 1.09
CA LEU A 503 11.50 26.12 0.38
C LEU A 503 10.48 25.21 -0.32
N LEU A 504 9.27 25.72 -0.50
CA LEU A 504 8.26 25.13 -1.36
C LEU A 504 7.98 26.07 -2.54
N GLY A 505 8.14 25.56 -3.75
CA GLY A 505 7.77 26.23 -4.98
C GLY A 505 6.43 25.74 -5.53
N LYS A 506 5.50 26.67 -5.75
CA LYS A 506 4.16 26.43 -6.28
C LYS A 506 4.11 26.78 -7.76
N TYR A 507 4.23 25.77 -8.61
CA TYR A 507 4.24 25.89 -10.07
C TYR A 507 2.84 25.76 -10.66
N ARG A 508 2.53 26.55 -11.69
CA ARG A 508 1.26 26.51 -12.45
C ARG A 508 1.54 26.68 -13.96
N GLU A 509 1.00 25.81 -14.79
CA GLU A 509 1.23 25.82 -16.25
C GLU A 509 0.70 27.11 -16.91
N LYS A 510 -0.45 27.60 -16.43
CA LYS A 510 -1.09 28.83 -16.93
C LYS A 510 -0.35 30.12 -16.54
N GLY A 511 0.78 30.02 -15.85
CA GLY A 511 1.52 31.16 -15.30
C GLY A 511 1.35 31.30 -13.80
N ILE A 512 2.16 32.17 -13.19
CA ILE A 512 2.19 32.36 -11.73
C ILE A 512 0.82 32.78 -11.21
N ASP A 513 0.42 32.16 -10.10
CA ASP A 513 -0.74 32.58 -9.32
C ASP A 513 -0.44 33.86 -8.53
N ASN A 514 -0.51 35.00 -9.22
CA ASN A 514 -0.27 36.31 -8.62
C ASN A 514 -1.27 36.65 -7.51
N HIS A 515 -2.50 36.14 -7.63
CA HIS A 515 -3.56 36.35 -6.64
C HIS A 515 -3.22 35.65 -5.32
N ALA A 516 -2.91 34.35 -5.38
CA ALA A 516 -2.53 33.56 -4.20
C ALA A 516 -1.29 34.14 -3.51
N PHE A 517 -0.28 34.56 -4.30
CA PHE A 517 0.93 35.20 -3.76
C PHE A 517 0.59 36.51 -3.03
N ALA A 518 -0.21 37.39 -3.64
CA ALA A 518 -0.59 38.67 -3.06
C ALA A 518 -1.39 38.49 -1.76
N CYS A 519 -2.37 37.58 -1.75
CA CYS A 519 -3.17 37.26 -0.57
C CYS A 519 -2.31 36.74 0.58
N GLN A 520 -1.44 35.75 0.31
CA GLN A 520 -0.54 35.19 1.32
C GLN A 520 0.47 36.24 1.81
N GLN A 521 0.97 37.11 0.93
CA GLN A 521 1.91 38.17 1.31
C GLN A 521 1.26 39.23 2.18
N ALA A 522 0.02 39.61 1.88
CA ALA A 522 -0.72 40.54 2.72
C ALA A 522 -0.95 39.97 4.13
N LEU A 523 -1.37 38.70 4.22
CA LEU A 523 -1.59 38.01 5.49
C LEU A 523 -0.30 37.89 6.31
N TRP A 524 0.79 37.46 5.68
CA TRP A 524 2.09 37.32 6.35
C TRP A 524 2.62 38.65 6.89
N ARG A 525 2.59 39.72 6.07
CA ARG A 525 3.02 41.07 6.50
C ARG A 525 2.18 41.64 7.63
N GLY A 526 0.91 41.26 7.70
CA GLY A 526 0.01 41.66 8.78
C GLY A 526 0.04 40.75 10.01
N GLY A 527 1.02 39.84 10.10
CA GLY A 527 1.23 38.99 11.27
C GLY A 527 0.29 37.79 11.38
N ILE A 528 -0.52 37.49 10.36
CA ILE A 528 -1.27 36.23 10.29
C ILE A 528 -0.30 35.10 9.96
N ARG A 529 -0.39 34.00 10.72
CA ARG A 529 0.51 32.86 10.54
C ARG A 529 0.13 32.07 9.28
N VAL A 530 0.86 32.36 8.22
CA VAL A 530 0.84 31.67 6.93
C VAL A 530 2.29 31.37 6.53
N PRO A 531 2.56 30.41 5.62
CA PRO A 531 3.91 30.22 5.11
C PRO A 531 4.42 31.53 4.50
N GLU A 532 5.64 31.91 4.82
CA GLU A 532 6.19 33.16 4.33
C GLU A 532 6.39 33.12 2.81
N PRO A 533 5.73 34.00 2.04
CA PRO A 533 5.98 34.12 0.61
C PRO A 533 7.28 34.88 0.38
N LEU A 534 8.18 34.30 -0.41
CA LEU A 534 9.53 34.83 -0.61
C LEU A 534 9.62 35.60 -1.93
N VAL A 535 9.47 34.91 -3.06
CA VAL A 535 9.69 35.50 -4.39
C VAL A 535 8.84 34.83 -5.46
N LYS A 536 8.52 35.58 -6.51
CA LYS A 536 7.93 35.09 -7.76
C LYS A 536 9.02 34.95 -8.82
N LEU A 537 9.02 33.85 -9.57
CA LEU A 537 9.96 33.57 -10.67
C LEU A 537 9.16 33.43 -11.99
N PRO A 538 8.77 34.55 -12.64
CA PRO A 538 7.83 34.54 -13.77
C PRO A 538 8.25 33.66 -14.94
N GLN A 539 9.54 33.65 -15.26
CA GLN A 539 10.11 32.87 -16.35
C GLN A 539 9.93 31.36 -16.12
N GLN A 540 9.98 30.92 -14.86
CA GLN A 540 9.81 29.53 -14.44
C GLN A 540 8.35 29.21 -14.04
N LYS A 541 7.42 30.18 -14.15
CA LYS A 541 6.00 30.04 -13.75
C LYS A 541 5.79 29.51 -12.33
N ILE A 542 6.70 29.83 -11.41
CA ILE A 542 6.71 29.34 -10.03
C ILE A 542 6.85 30.50 -9.05
N TRP A 543 6.25 30.37 -7.86
CA TRP A 543 6.56 31.25 -6.74
C TRP A 543 6.93 30.44 -5.51
N LEU A 544 7.79 31.01 -4.67
CA LEU A 544 8.42 30.33 -3.54
C LEU A 544 7.85 30.80 -2.21
N GLN A 545 7.75 29.88 -1.28
CA GLN A 545 7.46 30.16 0.13
C GLN A 545 8.39 29.35 1.03
N ARG A 546 8.57 29.83 2.27
CA ARG A 546 9.29 29.09 3.32
C ARG A 546 8.47 27.85 3.73
N LYS A 547 9.14 26.69 3.86
CA LYS A 547 8.47 25.48 4.37
C LYS A 547 8.21 25.63 5.88
N VAL A 548 7.01 25.26 6.31
CA VAL A 548 6.62 25.24 7.73
C VAL A 548 6.74 23.80 8.25
N VAL A 549 7.40 23.61 9.39
CA VAL A 549 7.50 22.31 10.07
C VAL A 549 6.27 22.14 10.96
N ALA A 550 5.28 21.38 10.48
CA ALA A 550 4.01 21.21 11.16
C ALA A 550 3.23 20.00 10.61
N THR A 551 2.18 19.59 11.33
CA THR A 551 1.31 18.45 10.98
C THR A 551 -0.05 18.94 10.48
N PRO A 552 -0.63 18.39 9.40
CA PRO A 552 -1.98 18.72 8.97
C PRO A 552 -3.03 18.41 10.03
N LEU A 553 -4.00 19.31 10.24
CA LEU A 553 -5.03 19.15 11.27
C LEU A 553 -5.87 17.89 11.06
N THR A 554 -6.18 17.52 9.81
CA THR A 554 -6.89 16.26 9.50
C THR A 554 -6.18 15.06 10.12
N ARG A 555 -4.84 15.01 10.05
CA ARG A 555 -4.07 13.91 10.65
C ARG A 555 -4.19 13.90 12.17
N MET A 556 -4.25 15.07 12.80
CA MET A 556 -4.45 15.15 14.25
C MET A 556 -5.84 14.69 14.66
N LEU A 557 -6.88 15.10 13.92
CA LEU A 557 -8.27 14.69 14.16
C LEU A 557 -8.49 13.17 13.98
N LEU A 558 -7.71 12.53 13.09
CA LEU A 558 -7.71 11.07 12.95
C LEU A 558 -7.10 10.35 14.15
N ILE A 559 -6.14 10.97 14.84
CA ILE A 559 -5.37 10.35 15.94
C ILE A 559 -6.02 10.65 17.30
N SER A 560 -6.56 11.84 17.49
CA SER A 560 -7.26 12.29 18.70
C SER A 560 -8.57 12.96 18.31
N GLN A 561 -9.69 12.34 18.68
CA GLN A 561 -11.04 12.76 18.30
C GLN A 561 -11.54 14.03 19.03
N VAL A 562 -10.74 14.64 19.92
CA VAL A 562 -11.14 15.85 20.67
C VAL A 562 -9.94 16.78 20.86
N LEU A 563 -9.96 17.95 20.19
CA LEU A 563 -8.91 18.99 20.30
C LEU A 563 -9.51 20.42 20.46
N PRO A 564 -10.23 20.72 21.56
CA PRO A 564 -10.99 21.97 21.68
C PRO A 564 -10.09 23.22 21.63
N GLY A 565 -8.89 23.17 22.21
CA GLY A 565 -7.92 24.26 22.16
C GLY A 565 -7.46 24.57 20.74
N THR A 566 -7.16 23.55 19.94
CA THR A 566 -6.83 23.70 18.51
C THR A 566 -8.02 24.23 17.73
N ALA A 567 -9.22 23.70 17.97
CA ALA A 567 -10.44 24.17 17.31
C ALA A 567 -10.68 25.66 17.54
N GLY A 568 -10.54 26.12 18.78
CA GLY A 568 -10.64 27.53 19.14
C GLY A 568 -9.59 28.39 18.43
N ALA A 569 -8.35 27.92 18.36
CA ALA A 569 -7.28 28.61 17.64
C ALA A 569 -7.55 28.71 16.12
N VAL A 570 -8.12 27.67 15.51
CA VAL A 570 -8.56 27.71 14.09
C VAL A 570 -9.67 28.74 13.90
N GLY A 571 -10.65 28.80 14.82
CA GLY A 571 -11.72 29.81 14.78
C GLY A 571 -11.18 31.23 14.85
N ILE A 572 -10.27 31.50 15.78
CA ILE A 572 -9.62 32.82 15.90
C ILE A 572 -8.79 33.14 14.65
N ALA A 573 -8.05 32.17 14.10
CA ALA A 573 -7.24 32.37 12.90
C ALA A 573 -8.11 32.73 11.68
N LEU A 574 -9.24 32.04 11.48
CA LEU A 574 -10.18 32.35 10.41
C LEU A 574 -10.78 33.75 10.57
N ALA A 575 -11.27 34.09 11.76
CA ALA A 575 -11.88 35.40 12.02
C ALA A 575 -10.89 36.56 11.76
N ARG A 576 -9.63 36.40 12.20
CA ARG A 576 -8.56 37.38 11.95
C ARG A 576 -8.23 37.51 10.46
N MET A 577 -8.16 36.40 9.72
CA MET A 577 -7.97 36.41 8.26
C MET A 577 -9.12 37.15 7.57
N GLN A 578 -10.36 36.85 7.95
CA GLN A 578 -11.57 37.41 7.36
C GLN A 578 -11.67 38.94 7.47
N GLN A 579 -11.11 39.51 8.55
CA GLN A 579 -11.11 40.94 8.84
C GLN A 579 -9.83 41.66 8.38
N HIS A 580 -8.88 40.94 7.79
CA HIS A 580 -7.56 41.47 7.50
C HIS A 580 -7.61 42.52 6.37
N PRO A 581 -7.30 43.82 6.64
CA PRO A 581 -7.48 44.89 5.66
C PRO A 581 -6.56 44.73 4.44
N GLY A 582 -5.32 44.26 4.66
CA GLY A 582 -4.40 43.98 3.56
C GLY A 582 -4.87 42.81 2.68
N LEU A 583 -5.58 41.84 3.25
CA LEU A 583 -6.14 40.73 2.46
C LEU A 583 -7.29 41.25 1.60
N ARG A 584 -8.17 42.09 2.16
CA ARG A 584 -9.25 42.75 1.41
C ARG A 584 -8.71 43.51 0.20
N GLN A 585 -7.64 44.28 0.40
CA GLN A 585 -6.98 45.01 -0.69
C GLN A 585 -6.39 44.05 -1.73
N ALA A 586 -5.74 42.96 -1.31
CA ALA A 586 -5.16 41.97 -2.22
C ALA A 586 -6.22 41.20 -3.03
N ILE A 587 -7.40 40.98 -2.45
CA ILE A 587 -8.53 40.32 -3.12
C ILE A 587 -9.12 41.20 -4.24
N GLY A 588 -9.20 42.51 -4.02
CA GLY A 588 -9.82 43.46 -4.95
C GLY A 588 -11.31 43.18 -5.14
N ASP A 589 -11.77 43.23 -6.39
CA ASP A 589 -13.19 43.13 -6.75
C ASP A 589 -13.70 41.68 -6.90
N ARG A 590 -12.87 40.68 -6.58
CA ARG A 590 -13.27 39.26 -6.66
C ARG A 590 -14.34 38.98 -5.62
N ARG A 591 -15.49 38.48 -6.07
CA ARG A 591 -16.64 38.17 -5.23
C ARG A 591 -17.07 36.73 -5.41
N TRP A 592 -17.65 36.17 -4.34
CA TRP A 592 -18.28 34.87 -4.35
C TRP A 592 -19.55 34.93 -3.53
N ASP A 593 -20.68 34.69 -4.17
CA ASP A 593 -22.00 34.86 -3.57
C ASP A 593 -22.76 33.54 -3.39
N LEU A 594 -23.97 33.63 -2.83
CA LEU A 594 -24.86 32.48 -2.63
C LEU A 594 -25.33 31.86 -3.96
N THR A 595 -25.44 32.67 -5.03
CA THR A 595 -25.79 32.17 -6.37
C THR A 595 -24.69 31.25 -6.88
N ASP A 596 -23.43 31.61 -6.66
CA ASP A 596 -22.29 30.77 -7.01
C ASP A 596 -22.25 29.47 -6.20
N GLU A 597 -22.55 29.53 -4.89
CA GLU A 597 -22.69 28.33 -4.03
C GLU A 597 -23.79 27.38 -4.52
N LEU A 598 -24.98 27.92 -4.82
CA LEU A 598 -26.10 27.13 -5.35
C LEU A 598 -25.79 26.54 -6.73
N ARG A 599 -25.05 27.26 -7.59
CA ARG A 599 -24.64 26.75 -8.90
C ARG A 599 -23.71 25.54 -8.77
N VAL A 600 -22.76 25.57 -7.82
CA VAL A 600 -21.88 24.43 -7.53
C VAL A 600 -22.68 23.25 -6.98
N LEU A 601 -23.65 23.53 -6.09
CA LEU A 601 -24.52 22.51 -5.51
C LEU A 601 -25.41 21.83 -6.57
N ASP A 602 -26.11 22.60 -7.41
CA ASP A 602 -26.95 22.09 -8.50
C ASP A 602 -26.13 21.21 -9.45
N TRP A 603 -24.97 21.69 -9.88
CA TRP A 603 -24.07 20.92 -10.72
C TRP A 603 -23.69 19.58 -10.05
N GLY A 604 -23.28 19.61 -8.78
CA GLY A 604 -22.95 18.39 -8.03
C GLY A 604 -24.14 17.42 -7.93
N PHE A 605 -25.34 17.92 -7.63
CA PHE A 605 -26.55 17.09 -7.53
C PHE A 605 -26.94 16.45 -8.86
N ARG A 606 -26.79 17.16 -9.98
CA ARG A 606 -27.01 16.58 -11.31
C ARG A 606 -26.06 15.40 -11.56
N GLN A 607 -24.79 15.54 -11.18
CA GLN A 607 -23.82 14.44 -11.29
C GLN A 607 -24.18 13.24 -10.40
N VAL A 608 -24.65 13.47 -9.17
CA VAL A 608 -25.13 12.38 -8.30
C VAL A 608 -26.39 11.73 -8.89
N ALA A 609 -27.33 12.50 -9.43
CA ALA A 609 -28.56 12.01 -10.03
C ALA A 609 -28.37 11.27 -11.37
N GLU A 610 -27.22 11.46 -12.03
CA GLU A 610 -26.77 10.65 -13.17
C GLU A 610 -26.27 9.28 -12.70
N GLN A 611 -25.51 9.24 -11.59
CA GLN A 611 -24.96 8.00 -11.00
C GLN A 611 -26.02 7.19 -10.25
N HIS A 612 -27.00 7.86 -9.62
CA HIS A 612 -28.07 7.27 -8.82
C HIS A 612 -29.44 7.81 -9.26
N PRO A 613 -30.00 7.32 -10.38
CA PRO A 613 -31.28 7.81 -10.91
C PRO A 613 -32.44 7.75 -9.90
N ASP A 614 -32.45 6.74 -9.03
CA ASP A 614 -33.47 6.56 -7.99
C ASP A 614 -33.50 7.71 -6.96
N TRP A 615 -32.38 8.41 -6.77
CA TRP A 615 -32.29 9.56 -5.86
C TRP A 615 -32.67 10.88 -6.51
N ARG A 616 -32.92 10.93 -7.83
CA ARG A 616 -33.20 12.19 -8.55
C ARG A 616 -34.34 13.00 -7.93
N ARG A 617 -35.44 12.34 -7.54
CA ARG A 617 -36.57 13.03 -6.88
C ARG A 617 -36.19 13.55 -5.49
N ARG A 618 -35.35 12.81 -4.75
CA ARG A 618 -34.86 13.23 -3.43
C ARG A 618 -33.93 14.44 -3.54
N LEU A 619 -32.95 14.37 -4.44
CA LEU A 619 -31.99 15.45 -4.71
C LEU A 619 -32.68 16.72 -5.22
N ASN A 620 -33.68 16.62 -6.10
CA ASN A 620 -34.46 17.80 -6.54
C ASN A 620 -35.22 18.45 -5.38
N ARG A 621 -35.86 17.66 -4.50
CA ARG A 621 -36.54 18.20 -3.31
C ARG A 621 -35.55 18.86 -2.36
N LEU A 622 -34.41 18.21 -2.09
CA LEU A 622 -33.37 18.75 -1.24
C LEU A 622 -32.77 20.04 -1.83
N PHE A 623 -32.59 20.11 -3.14
CA PHE A 623 -32.13 21.32 -3.81
C PHE A 623 -33.09 22.49 -3.60
N ASN A 624 -34.40 22.29 -3.82
CA ASN A 624 -35.41 23.32 -3.57
C ASN A 624 -35.38 23.82 -2.11
N ARG A 625 -35.13 22.92 -1.15
CA ARG A 625 -34.96 23.30 0.26
C ARG A 625 -33.67 24.10 0.49
N CYS A 626 -32.57 23.72 -0.17
CA CYS A 626 -31.33 24.49 -0.14
C CYS A 626 -31.53 25.90 -0.73
N GLU A 627 -32.28 26.04 -1.82
CA GLU A 627 -32.65 27.34 -2.39
C GLU A 627 -33.51 28.16 -1.42
N ALA A 628 -34.52 27.54 -0.81
CA ALA A 628 -35.35 28.20 0.21
C ALA A 628 -34.50 28.68 1.39
N LEU A 629 -33.63 27.83 1.94
CA LEU A 629 -32.70 28.20 3.01
C LEU A 629 -31.78 29.34 2.57
N ALA A 630 -31.19 29.25 1.38
CA ALA A 630 -30.32 30.30 0.85
C ALA A 630 -31.05 31.64 0.68
N SER A 631 -32.35 31.64 0.33
CA SER A 631 -33.16 32.85 0.22
C SER A 631 -33.43 33.55 1.55
N THR A 632 -33.38 32.81 2.66
CA THR A 632 -33.48 33.37 4.02
C THR A 632 -32.17 34.00 4.49
N LEU A 633 -31.04 33.66 3.84
CA LEU A 633 -29.73 34.19 4.19
C LEU A 633 -29.54 35.58 3.56
N VAL A 634 -29.96 36.61 4.30
CA VAL A 634 -29.44 37.96 4.09
C VAL A 634 -28.07 38.01 4.74
N ALA A 635 -26.99 37.94 3.96
CA ALA A 635 -25.64 37.94 4.49
C ALA A 635 -25.42 39.18 5.39
N SER A 636 -25.38 38.98 6.70
CA SER A 636 -25.30 40.04 7.70
C SER A 636 -24.03 40.88 7.60
N ARG A 637 -22.93 40.28 7.12
CA ARG A 637 -21.64 40.95 6.94
C ARG A 637 -20.81 40.34 5.83
N GLU A 638 -20.19 41.21 5.03
CA GLU A 638 -19.16 40.80 4.07
C GLU A 638 -17.80 40.64 4.76
N ALA A 639 -17.06 39.61 4.35
CA ALA A 639 -15.70 39.35 4.82
C ALA A 639 -14.80 38.83 3.69
N CYS A 640 -13.49 38.77 3.97
CA CYS A 640 -12.52 38.10 3.09
C CYS A 640 -12.66 36.59 3.25
N LEU A 641 -13.13 35.90 2.22
CA LEU A 641 -13.28 34.46 2.21
C LEU A 641 -11.98 33.76 1.81
N HIS A 642 -11.74 32.61 2.40
CA HIS A 642 -10.77 31.61 1.99
C HIS A 642 -11.33 30.70 0.88
N ARG A 643 -12.65 30.41 0.93
CA ARG A 643 -13.41 29.56 0.00
C ARG A 643 -13.13 28.06 0.04
N ASP A 644 -11.89 27.66 0.28
CA ASP A 644 -11.49 26.26 0.42
C ASP A 644 -11.10 25.93 1.87
N PHE A 645 -11.83 26.43 2.87
CA PHE A 645 -11.41 26.33 4.27
C PHE A 645 -11.84 25.01 4.92
N TYR A 646 -10.92 24.06 5.07
CA TYR A 646 -11.13 22.75 5.71
C TYR A 646 -9.85 22.22 6.38
N PRO A 647 -9.91 21.12 7.17
CA PRO A 647 -8.79 20.68 8.00
C PRO A 647 -7.45 20.41 7.29
N ASP A 648 -7.40 20.04 6.00
CA ASP A 648 -6.08 19.86 5.33
C ASP A 648 -5.39 21.20 5.02
N GLN A 649 -6.12 22.31 5.02
CA GLN A 649 -5.56 23.65 4.81
C GLN A 649 -5.01 24.28 6.09
N ILE A 650 -4.94 23.51 7.17
CA ILE A 650 -4.46 23.96 8.47
C ILE A 650 -3.31 23.06 8.90
N LEU A 651 -2.16 23.67 9.15
CA LEU A 651 -1.02 23.01 9.79
C LEU A 651 -0.96 23.40 11.27
N VAL A 652 -0.63 22.43 12.12
CA VAL A 652 -0.50 22.60 13.57
C VAL A 652 0.94 22.33 13.98
N ALA A 653 1.51 23.25 14.75
CA ALA A 653 2.88 23.09 15.24
C ALA A 653 2.99 21.81 16.11
N PRO A 654 4.09 21.03 16.02
CA PRO A 654 4.26 19.81 16.80
C PRO A 654 4.22 20.05 18.32
N ASP A 655 4.77 21.20 18.75
CA ASP A 655 4.99 21.52 20.17
C ASP A 655 3.88 22.39 20.78
N ASP A 656 2.99 22.96 19.96
CA ASP A 656 1.88 23.79 20.40
C ASP A 656 0.63 23.56 19.54
N PRO A 657 -0.37 22.83 20.06
CA PRO A 657 -1.59 22.50 19.32
C PRO A 657 -2.50 23.72 19.07
N GLN A 658 -2.26 24.86 19.72
CA GLN A 658 -2.98 26.12 19.42
C GLN A 658 -2.25 26.95 18.36
N CYS A 659 -1.04 26.57 18.00
CA CYS A 659 -0.27 27.24 16.99
C CYS A 659 -0.64 26.73 15.58
N VAL A 660 -1.62 27.40 14.97
CA VAL A 660 -2.14 27.03 13.65
C VAL A 660 -1.57 27.92 12.54
N THR A 661 -1.32 27.32 11.38
CA THR A 661 -0.85 28.00 10.16
C THR A 661 -1.82 27.71 9.02
N LEU A 662 -2.32 28.75 8.37
CA LEU A 662 -3.30 28.63 7.27
C LEU A 662 -2.60 28.47 5.90
N LEU A 663 -3.17 27.67 5.01
CA LEU A 663 -2.64 27.34 3.69
C LEU A 663 -3.66 27.60 2.57
N ASP A 664 -3.16 27.79 1.34
CA ASP A 664 -3.92 27.76 0.08
C ASP A 664 -4.97 28.86 -0.14
N PHE A 665 -4.48 30.05 -0.50
CA PHE A 665 -5.29 31.27 -0.67
C PHE A 665 -5.65 31.56 -2.14
N ASP A 666 -5.66 30.56 -3.03
CA ASP A 666 -5.86 30.79 -4.47
C ASP A 666 -7.31 31.11 -4.85
N LEU A 667 -8.28 30.75 -3.99
CA LEU A 667 -9.71 31.04 -4.15
C LEU A 667 -10.21 32.24 -3.33
N CYS A 668 -9.33 33.02 -2.70
CA CYS A 668 -9.75 34.13 -1.86
C CYS A 668 -10.63 35.15 -2.61
N ALA A 669 -11.74 35.55 -2.00
CA ALA A 669 -12.77 36.42 -2.57
C ALA A 669 -13.50 37.20 -1.46
N ILE A 670 -14.31 38.19 -1.80
CA ILE A 670 -15.23 38.84 -0.86
C ILE A 670 -16.60 38.14 -0.91
N GLY A 671 -17.19 37.87 0.24
CA GLY A 671 -18.53 37.27 0.32
C GLY A 671 -19.05 37.17 1.76
N ALA A 672 -20.06 36.32 1.98
CA ALA A 672 -20.74 36.21 3.27
C ALA A 672 -19.81 35.65 4.38
N GLY A 673 -19.66 36.37 5.48
CA GLY A 673 -18.68 36.04 6.53
C GLY A 673 -18.84 34.65 7.16
N ALA A 674 -20.07 34.13 7.24
CA ALA A 674 -20.37 32.80 7.77
C ALA A 674 -19.94 31.63 6.85
N LEU A 675 -19.63 31.89 5.58
CA LEU A 675 -19.45 30.84 4.56
C LEU A 675 -18.31 29.88 4.90
N ASP A 676 -17.11 30.39 5.18
CA ASP A 676 -15.95 29.54 5.48
C ASP A 676 -16.12 28.78 6.80
N ALA A 677 -16.78 29.39 7.78
CA ALA A 677 -17.08 28.74 9.06
C ALA A 677 -18.05 27.56 8.86
N GLY A 678 -19.11 27.78 8.06
CA GLY A 678 -20.03 26.70 7.68
C GLY A 678 -19.33 25.59 6.88
N ASN A 679 -18.47 25.95 5.93
CA ASN A 679 -17.69 24.98 5.15
C ASN A 679 -16.78 24.11 6.04
N TYR A 680 -16.05 24.74 6.97
CA TYR A 680 -15.18 24.04 7.89
C TYR A 680 -15.96 23.05 8.76
N LEU A 681 -17.06 23.50 9.36
CA LEU A 681 -17.92 22.65 10.20
C LEU A 681 -18.53 21.49 9.42
N ALA A 682 -18.91 21.70 8.16
CA ALA A 682 -19.38 20.61 7.30
C ALA A 682 -18.30 19.55 7.10
N HIS A 683 -17.03 19.96 6.90
CA HIS A 683 -15.91 19.03 6.77
C HIS A 683 -15.60 18.27 8.06
N ILE A 684 -15.78 18.90 9.22
CA ILE A 684 -15.65 18.23 10.53
C ILE A 684 -16.77 17.20 10.72
N SER A 685 -18.01 17.57 10.44
CA SER A 685 -19.16 16.66 10.48
C SER A 685 -19.02 15.48 9.52
N GLU A 686 -18.62 15.71 8.26
CA GLU A 686 -18.35 14.63 7.31
C GLU A 686 -17.23 13.72 7.78
N LEU A 687 -16.16 14.29 8.36
CA LEU A 687 -15.06 13.52 8.93
C LEU A 687 -15.53 12.66 10.10
N ALA A 688 -16.37 13.19 10.99
CA ALA A 688 -16.97 12.44 12.10
C ALA A 688 -17.75 11.24 11.57
N LEU A 689 -18.67 11.48 10.63
CA LEU A 689 -19.47 10.44 9.99
C LEU A 689 -18.61 9.37 9.32
N ARG A 690 -17.52 9.78 8.66
CA ARG A 690 -16.57 8.84 8.04
C ARG A 690 -15.87 7.97 9.08
N LEU A 691 -15.48 8.51 10.23
CA LEU A 691 -14.69 7.77 11.21
C LEU A 691 -15.52 6.82 12.09
N SER A 692 -16.72 7.22 12.48
CA SER A 692 -17.52 6.50 13.49
C SER A 692 -18.90 6.07 13.00
N GLY A 693 -19.31 6.49 11.80
CA GLY A 693 -20.70 6.37 11.35
C GLY A 693 -21.66 7.36 12.03
N ASP A 694 -21.16 8.21 12.93
CA ASP A 694 -21.92 9.22 13.64
C ASP A 694 -21.37 10.62 13.38
N ILE A 695 -22.21 11.47 12.78
CA ILE A 695 -21.90 12.85 12.39
C ILE A 695 -21.62 13.76 13.61
N GLN A 696 -22.04 13.35 14.81
CA GLN A 696 -21.87 14.13 16.05
C GLN A 696 -20.58 13.81 16.81
N THR A 697 -19.80 12.81 16.39
CA THR A 697 -18.61 12.36 17.14
C THR A 697 -17.58 13.47 17.41
N LEU A 698 -17.48 14.49 16.54
CA LEU A 698 -16.56 15.63 16.70
C LEU A 698 -17.25 16.90 17.23
N GLN A 699 -18.42 16.81 17.85
CA GLN A 699 -19.21 17.97 18.30
C GLN A 699 -18.44 18.90 19.24
N ALA A 700 -17.62 18.36 20.15
CA ALA A 700 -16.81 19.19 21.06
C ALA A 700 -15.81 20.09 20.31
N HIS A 701 -15.24 19.59 19.19
CA HIS A 701 -14.38 20.37 18.30
C HIS A 701 -15.17 21.44 17.57
N GLU A 702 -16.33 21.08 17.03
CA GLU A 702 -17.24 22.02 16.36
C GLU A 702 -17.66 23.17 17.29
N SER A 703 -18.12 22.85 18.51
CA SER A 703 -18.56 23.85 19.49
C SER A 703 -17.42 24.81 19.88
N ALA A 704 -16.21 24.29 20.10
CA ALA A 704 -15.05 25.11 20.45
C ALA A 704 -14.62 26.04 19.31
N PHE A 705 -14.61 25.55 18.06
CA PHE A 705 -14.38 26.38 16.87
C PHE A 705 -15.44 27.48 16.74
N THR A 706 -16.72 27.10 16.79
CA THR A 706 -17.84 28.04 16.61
C THR A 706 -17.85 29.13 17.68
N HIS A 707 -17.64 28.75 18.95
CA HIS A 707 -17.60 29.71 20.05
C HIS A 707 -16.46 30.74 19.87
N ALA A 708 -15.25 30.26 19.59
CA ALA A 708 -14.08 31.13 19.43
C ALA A 708 -14.18 32.02 18.18
N TRP A 709 -14.72 31.49 17.07
CA TRP A 709 -14.91 32.26 15.84
C TRP A 709 -15.98 33.35 16.02
N LEU A 710 -17.15 33.01 16.61
CA LEU A 710 -18.22 34.00 16.85
C LEU A 710 -17.77 35.12 17.80
N ALA A 711 -16.98 34.79 18.83
CA ALA A 711 -16.43 35.79 19.75
C ALA A 711 -15.51 36.82 19.06
N CYS A 712 -15.04 36.53 17.85
CA CYS A 712 -14.21 37.42 17.06
C CYS A 712 -14.92 37.96 15.80
N SER A 713 -16.15 37.56 15.49
CA SER A 713 -16.82 37.83 14.22
C SER A 713 -18.14 38.58 14.41
N ASP A 714 -18.03 39.86 14.80
CA ASP A 714 -19.18 40.70 15.10
C ASP A 714 -20.15 40.81 13.91
N GLY A 715 -21.45 40.78 14.22
CA GLY A 715 -22.51 40.94 13.23
C GLY A 715 -22.91 39.67 12.50
N VAL A 716 -22.25 38.53 12.75
CA VAL A 716 -22.67 37.22 12.23
C VAL A 716 -23.33 36.39 13.33
N THR A 717 -24.43 35.70 13.00
CA THR A 717 -25.20 34.88 13.94
C THR A 717 -24.84 33.39 13.85
N LEU A 718 -25.09 32.66 14.93
CA LEU A 718 -24.98 31.20 14.92
C LEU A 718 -25.92 30.56 13.89
N ALA A 719 -27.11 31.12 13.69
CA ALA A 719 -28.09 30.62 12.73
C ALA A 719 -27.54 30.67 11.30
N GLU A 720 -26.88 31.77 10.92
CA GLU A 720 -26.22 31.89 9.61
C GLU A 720 -25.12 30.86 9.43
N VAL A 721 -24.28 30.63 10.45
CA VAL A 721 -23.23 29.61 10.41
C VAL A 721 -23.82 28.21 10.20
N GLN A 722 -24.90 27.87 10.91
CA GLN A 722 -25.57 26.58 10.76
C GLN A 722 -26.22 26.42 9.38
N ALA A 723 -26.80 27.49 8.82
CA ALA A 723 -27.34 27.46 7.47
C ALA A 723 -26.24 27.21 6.42
N PHE A 724 -25.10 27.91 6.50
CA PHE A 724 -23.96 27.65 5.61
C PHE A 724 -23.34 26.26 5.81
N LYS A 725 -23.34 25.73 7.05
CA LYS A 725 -22.96 24.35 7.34
C LYS A 725 -23.89 23.36 6.62
N ALA A 726 -25.20 23.58 6.69
CA ALA A 726 -26.19 22.72 6.06
C ALA A 726 -26.05 22.72 4.52
N LEU A 727 -25.88 23.90 3.90
CA LEU A 727 -25.58 24.04 2.48
C LEU A 727 -24.28 23.33 2.10
N SER A 728 -23.24 23.46 2.92
CA SER A 728 -21.94 22.82 2.67
C SER A 728 -22.01 21.30 2.80
N LEU A 729 -22.73 20.76 3.79
CA LEU A 729 -23.00 19.32 3.92
C LEU A 729 -23.79 18.76 2.74
N ALA A 730 -24.75 19.52 2.22
CA ALA A 730 -25.46 19.14 1.00
C ALA A 730 -24.48 18.97 -0.17
N ARG A 731 -23.51 19.90 -0.36
CA ARG A 731 -22.45 19.74 -1.37
C ARG A 731 -21.58 18.51 -1.11
N HIS A 732 -21.38 18.11 0.14
CA HIS A 732 -20.59 16.93 0.50
C HIS A 732 -21.23 15.61 0.05
N ILE A 733 -22.54 15.57 -0.23
CA ILE A 733 -23.19 14.43 -0.89
C ILE A 733 -22.47 14.13 -2.21
N PHE A 734 -22.26 15.14 -3.06
CA PHE A 734 -21.49 14.97 -4.29
C PHE A 734 -20.02 14.64 -4.01
N LEU A 735 -19.36 15.32 -3.06
CA LEU A 735 -17.96 14.99 -2.73
C LEU A 735 -17.79 13.55 -2.26
N SER A 736 -18.77 12.98 -1.55
CA SER A 736 -18.72 11.60 -1.08
C SER A 736 -18.80 10.58 -2.24
N THR A 737 -19.43 10.93 -3.37
CA THR A 737 -19.43 10.06 -4.57
C THR A 737 -18.15 10.17 -5.40
N ARG A 738 -17.37 11.24 -5.21
CA ARG A 738 -16.09 11.46 -5.91
C ARG A 738 -14.97 10.56 -5.41
N PHE A 739 -15.13 9.93 -4.25
CA PHE A 739 -14.13 9.06 -3.64
C PHE A 739 -14.79 7.74 -3.25
N PRO A 740 -14.42 6.59 -3.84
CA PRO A 740 -15.01 5.29 -3.50
C PRO A 740 -14.93 4.97 -2.00
N SER A 741 -13.86 5.41 -1.33
CA SER A 741 -13.67 5.27 0.12
C SER A 741 -14.61 6.13 0.98
N ARG A 742 -15.44 6.99 0.38
CA ARG A 742 -16.44 7.83 1.05
C ARG A 742 -17.87 7.52 0.62
N ALA A 743 -18.07 6.63 -0.36
CA ALA A 743 -19.40 6.35 -0.90
C ALA A 743 -20.41 5.83 0.15
N TYR A 744 -19.92 5.18 1.22
CA TYR A 744 -20.79 4.74 2.32
C TYR A 744 -21.38 5.90 3.13
N THR A 745 -20.81 7.11 3.06
CA THR A 745 -21.36 8.30 3.73
C THR A 745 -22.38 9.03 2.86
N THR A 746 -22.52 8.72 1.57
CA THR A 746 -23.41 9.42 0.64
C THR A 746 -24.88 9.35 1.07
N ALA A 747 -25.39 8.13 1.34
CA ALA A 747 -26.78 7.96 1.78
C ALA A 747 -27.02 8.55 3.18
N PRO A 748 -26.17 8.30 4.20
CA PRO A 748 -26.29 8.96 5.49
C PRO A 748 -26.24 10.49 5.43
N LEU A 749 -25.40 11.09 4.56
CA LEU A 749 -25.37 12.54 4.34
C LEU A 749 -26.67 13.04 3.71
N LEU A 750 -27.21 12.33 2.71
CA LEU A 750 -28.49 12.67 2.11
C LEU A 750 -29.63 12.61 3.14
N ASP A 751 -29.71 11.55 3.93
CA ASP A 751 -30.72 11.37 4.98
C ASP A 751 -30.58 12.44 6.08
N TYR A 752 -29.35 12.81 6.44
CA TYR A 752 -29.09 13.86 7.41
C TYR A 752 -29.49 15.24 6.88
N CYS A 753 -29.09 15.58 5.65
CA CYS A 753 -29.45 16.84 5.01
C CYS A 753 -30.96 16.98 4.81
N GLU A 754 -31.66 15.90 4.46
CA GLU A 754 -33.12 15.94 4.35
C GLU A 754 -33.78 16.29 5.69
N ARG A 755 -33.31 15.71 6.81
CA ARG A 755 -33.81 15.99 8.17
C ARG A 755 -33.51 17.42 8.63
N VAL A 756 -32.26 17.86 8.51
CA VAL A 756 -31.83 19.20 8.95
C VAL A 756 -32.50 20.33 8.16
N MET A 757 -32.97 20.04 6.94
CA MET A 757 -33.68 21.01 6.09
C MET A 757 -35.21 20.91 6.22
N ASP A 758 -35.73 19.98 7.04
CA ASP A 758 -37.15 19.82 7.38
C ASP A 758 -37.52 20.44 8.73
N ASP A 759 -36.55 20.55 9.63
CA ASP A 759 -36.62 21.29 10.90
C ASP A 759 -36.32 22.79 10.70
#